data_AF-A0A0U1M5N5-F1
#
_entry.id   AF-A0A0U1M5N5-F1
#
_cell.length_a   1.000
_cell.length_b   1.000
_cell.length_c   1.000
_cell.angle_alpha   90.00
_cell.angle_beta   90.00
_cell.angle_gamma   90.00
#
_symmetry.space_group_name_H-M   'P 1'
#
loop_
_entity.id
_entity.type
_entity.pdbx_description
1 polymer ?
#
loop_
_entity_poly.entity_id
_entity_poly.type
_entity_poly.pdbx_seq_one_letter_code
_entity_poly.pdbx_strand_id
1 'polypeptide(L)'
;MDSFEVVPLPPGHFGDGSKSAWPKEQYWKQTDDRLYRQKLATMWMQKSGKLVRGEQYILDRLPDGYALLKRPRFSAPDIWDKFVYGHPSGACFNSPNQFFPHFYWPPGPKSVTVPMQSSRGRPLKNPKALPPRRPTDTEGTPDVFREAITKLKRLGEVDEPIHEHQSMDWRAGNKPIRENIVRLGLQGSYVPRVGEVVLWMPQLDGELRYDDSTGVYRVFSVKANRFMNIPKWRAGTIGQAPDKDPVVLADLIQPTSKEWAVNYSGFRVETFPDPNSDEKSSSLQYAYIHIHLIRPFYSWPIWLMNVPEKDWHSSIKYAMTVMSSFSLVDKYHFSGEWPDASVDCRGMFLGPEMIIAGDAVRLKPAGASLDTDLPSVTDVMVIDRIQFKLISCIDDAQSPLLAEKHQVRVRGKVYTLSPVRAYHELGEYGPPPLSRHEVINAFQQTSMTEYGPWYRAHKIGTLVEVSQDMIIGRCYEPSAMELVFGKTALNFDLAGMLASRDWARRADNRLHDDQHWFWADYRTQALGIDTLNGEDVGRYSDARNCKMWKAVLNILDGTASKGDYDAAKLPRRAGRPLSTTKDKSQFAEIGKMSTLVTRALHIDTSANVSSNEDVDNTTSSEDEGGDMAMAIDYRNKPLGGGSNGDNGNSDTQVNFSVSLPIRVDSVSPQKIKRPRLS
;
A
#
# COMPACT_ATOMS: atom_id res chain seq x y z
N MET A 1 4.37 -35.53 3.26
CA MET A 1 3.38 -35.50 4.35
C MET A 1 4.12 -34.98 5.55
N ASP A 2 3.89 -33.72 5.92
CA ASP A 2 4.63 -33.08 7.01
C ASP A 2 4.19 -33.69 8.35
N SER A 3 5.16 -34.25 9.07
CA SER A 3 5.00 -34.88 10.38
C SER A 3 4.98 -33.78 11.45
N PHE A 4 3.81 -33.51 12.03
CA PHE A 4 3.68 -32.61 13.18
C PHE A 4 3.82 -33.38 14.49
N GLU A 5 4.57 -32.83 15.45
CA GLU A 5 4.50 -33.25 16.84
C GLU A 5 3.21 -32.69 17.46
N VAL A 6 2.34 -33.59 17.92
CA VAL A 6 1.08 -33.23 18.55
C VAL A 6 1.35 -32.88 20.01
N VAL A 7 1.08 -31.64 20.38
CA VAL A 7 1.18 -31.14 21.75
C VAL A 7 -0.21 -31.24 22.40
N PRO A 8 -0.45 -32.17 23.33
CA PRO A 8 -1.74 -32.32 23.98
C PRO A 8 -1.98 -31.21 24.99
N LEU A 9 -3.19 -30.65 25.01
CA LEU A 9 -3.63 -29.81 26.12
C LEU A 9 -3.83 -30.65 27.40
N PRO A 10 -3.53 -30.11 28.60
CA PRO A 10 -3.72 -30.84 29.85
C PRO A 10 -5.15 -31.37 30.02
N PRO A 11 -5.35 -32.57 30.59
CA PRO A 11 -6.68 -33.11 30.87
C PRO A 11 -7.40 -32.27 31.95
N GLY A 12 -8.63 -31.85 31.66
CA GLY A 12 -9.44 -30.93 32.49
C GLY A 12 -9.90 -29.70 31.70
N HIS A 13 -10.70 -28.82 32.31
CA HIS A 13 -11.09 -27.52 31.73
C HIS A 13 -9.87 -26.60 31.58
N PHE A 14 -9.09 -26.83 30.53
CA PHE A 14 -8.02 -25.93 30.12
C PHE A 14 -8.65 -24.81 29.30
N GLY A 15 -9.03 -23.74 29.99
CA GLY A 15 -9.68 -22.57 29.43
C GLY A 15 -10.87 -22.11 30.27
N ASP A 16 -11.10 -20.79 30.28
CA ASP A 16 -12.31 -20.14 30.79
C ASP A 16 -13.41 -20.03 29.72
N GLY A 17 -13.21 -20.69 28.58
CA GLY A 17 -14.06 -20.55 27.41
C GLY A 17 -15.50 -20.97 27.70
N SER A 18 -16.45 -20.17 27.23
CA SER A 18 -17.86 -20.47 27.31
C SER A 18 -18.51 -20.46 25.92
N LYS A 19 -19.19 -21.56 25.57
CA LYS A 19 -20.04 -21.63 24.39
C LYS A 19 -21.20 -20.63 24.43
N SER A 20 -21.60 -20.15 25.61
CA SER A 20 -22.63 -19.11 25.72
C SER A 20 -22.18 -17.75 25.18
N ALA A 21 -20.86 -17.53 25.09
CA ALA A 21 -20.25 -16.33 24.52
C ALA A 21 -20.07 -16.41 23.00
N TRP A 22 -20.47 -17.51 22.36
CA TRP A 22 -20.43 -17.62 20.91
C TRP A 22 -21.53 -16.75 20.30
N PRO A 23 -21.26 -16.11 19.15
CA PRO A 23 -22.27 -15.39 18.40
C PRO A 23 -23.39 -16.34 18.00
N LYS A 24 -24.63 -15.85 18.06
CA LYS A 24 -25.85 -16.65 17.85
C LYS A 24 -26.49 -16.38 16.49
N GLU A 25 -25.97 -15.41 15.76
CA GLU A 25 -26.49 -14.98 14.47
C GLU A 25 -26.15 -16.02 13.38
N GLN A 26 -27.10 -16.30 12.48
CA GLN A 26 -27.02 -17.40 11.51
C GLN A 26 -25.87 -17.27 10.48
N TYR A 27 -25.33 -16.07 10.29
CA TYR A 27 -24.23 -15.83 9.36
C TYR A 27 -22.86 -16.21 9.93
N TRP A 28 -22.77 -16.66 11.18
CA TRP A 28 -21.53 -17.21 11.74
C TRP A 28 -21.42 -18.71 11.45
N LYS A 29 -20.27 -19.14 10.94
CA LYS A 29 -19.99 -20.55 10.65
C LYS A 29 -18.74 -20.98 11.38
N GLN A 30 -18.73 -22.18 11.95
CA GLN A 30 -17.49 -22.78 12.44
C GLN A 30 -16.58 -23.13 11.24
N THR A 31 -15.26 -23.01 11.41
CA THR A 31 -14.27 -23.30 10.36
C THR A 31 -13.09 -24.08 10.92
N ASP A 32 -12.31 -24.70 10.03
CA ASP A 32 -11.09 -25.42 10.42
C ASP A 32 -10.11 -24.51 11.18
N ASP A 33 -9.67 -24.99 12.35
CA ASP A 33 -8.82 -24.31 13.32
C ASP A 33 -7.37 -24.79 13.29
N ARG A 34 -7.02 -25.71 12.39
CA ARG A 34 -5.69 -26.34 12.29
C ARG A 34 -4.53 -25.34 12.38
N LEU A 35 -4.63 -24.24 11.65
CA LEU A 35 -3.59 -23.21 11.59
C LEU A 35 -3.44 -22.44 12.91
N TYR A 36 -4.54 -22.18 13.60
CA TYR A 36 -4.52 -21.58 14.94
C TYR A 36 -3.85 -22.52 15.93
N ARG A 37 -4.16 -23.82 15.87
CA ARG A 37 -3.53 -24.84 16.71
C ARG A 37 -2.03 -24.99 16.45
N GLN A 38 -1.59 -24.88 15.20
CA GLN A 38 -0.16 -24.89 14.85
C GLN A 38 0.57 -23.68 15.43
N LYS A 39 0.07 -22.46 15.16
CA LYS A 39 0.70 -21.22 15.65
C LYS A 39 0.73 -21.17 17.18
N LEU A 40 -0.37 -21.55 17.86
CA LEU A 40 -0.41 -21.61 19.32
C LEU A 40 0.57 -22.64 19.90
N ALA A 41 0.68 -23.82 19.29
CA ALA A 41 1.64 -24.84 19.74
C ALA A 41 3.09 -24.35 19.60
N THR A 42 3.45 -23.77 18.46
CA THR A 42 4.79 -23.22 18.22
C THR A 42 5.11 -22.11 19.23
N MET A 43 4.20 -21.15 19.42
CA MET A 43 4.37 -20.09 20.42
C MET A 43 4.47 -20.66 21.84
N TRP A 44 3.71 -21.70 22.15
CA TRP A 44 3.73 -22.35 23.46
C TRP A 44 5.05 -23.06 23.74
N MET A 45 5.56 -23.82 22.76
CA MET A 45 6.88 -24.48 22.86
C MET A 45 7.99 -23.45 22.99
N GLN A 46 7.94 -22.38 22.20
CA GLN A 46 8.91 -21.29 22.26
C GLN A 46 8.90 -20.63 23.65
N LYS A 47 7.73 -20.25 24.17
CA LYS A 47 7.59 -19.59 25.46
C LYS A 47 7.95 -20.49 26.64
N SER A 48 7.73 -21.80 26.50
CA SER A 48 8.07 -22.82 27.52
C SER A 48 9.53 -23.28 27.44
N GLY A 49 10.33 -22.77 26.50
CA GLY A 49 11.73 -23.18 26.31
C GLY A 49 11.90 -24.60 25.76
N LYS A 50 10.86 -25.16 25.13
CA LYS A 50 10.81 -26.54 24.61
C LYS A 50 10.87 -26.63 23.08
N LEU A 51 11.01 -25.50 22.40
CA LEU A 51 11.06 -25.45 20.94
C LEU A 51 12.35 -26.10 20.42
N VAL A 52 12.23 -27.17 19.64
CA VAL A 52 13.36 -27.78 18.91
C VAL A 52 13.43 -27.19 17.50
N ARG A 53 14.63 -26.80 17.09
CA ARG A 53 14.86 -26.19 15.78
C ARG A 53 14.64 -27.23 14.67
N GLY A 54 13.68 -26.97 13.79
CA GLY A 54 13.36 -27.82 12.62
C GLY A 54 12.14 -28.73 12.81
N GLU A 55 11.58 -28.79 14.01
CA GLU A 55 10.33 -29.51 14.28
C GLU A 55 9.10 -28.61 14.10
N GLN A 56 7.98 -29.22 13.73
CA GLN A 56 6.69 -28.54 13.59
C GLN A 56 5.72 -29.05 14.64
N TYR A 57 5.05 -28.14 15.34
CA TYR A 57 4.15 -28.47 16.45
C TYR A 57 2.70 -28.17 16.09
N ILE A 58 1.75 -28.94 16.65
CA ILE A 58 0.32 -28.66 16.54
C ILE A 58 -0.39 -29.02 17.85
N LEU A 59 -1.31 -28.16 18.32
CA LEU A 59 -2.17 -28.53 19.44
C LEU A 59 -3.15 -29.63 19.02
N ASP A 60 -3.43 -30.58 19.89
CA ASP A 60 -4.46 -31.60 19.68
C ASP A 60 -5.85 -30.96 19.45
N ARG A 61 -6.17 -29.90 20.19
CA ARG A 61 -7.42 -29.11 20.10
C ARG A 61 -7.23 -27.67 20.57
N LEU A 62 -8.21 -26.79 20.30
CA LEU A 62 -8.30 -25.49 20.97
C LEU A 62 -8.78 -25.66 22.43
N PRO A 63 -8.51 -24.69 23.33
CA PRO A 63 -9.02 -24.69 24.70
C PRO A 63 -10.52 -24.92 24.80
N ASP A 64 -10.96 -25.52 25.91
CA ASP A 64 -12.37 -25.82 26.13
C ASP A 64 -13.24 -24.56 26.04
N GLY A 65 -14.36 -24.66 25.31
CA GLY A 65 -15.29 -23.55 25.13
C GLY A 65 -14.86 -22.49 24.10
N TYR A 66 -13.66 -22.62 23.53
CA TYR A 66 -13.21 -21.80 22.40
C TYR A 66 -13.47 -22.47 21.05
N ALA A 67 -13.78 -21.67 20.03
CA ALA A 67 -13.91 -22.13 18.65
C ALA A 67 -13.47 -21.05 17.66
N LEU A 68 -12.85 -21.47 16.56
CA LEU A 68 -12.62 -20.62 15.42
C LEU A 68 -13.91 -20.53 14.59
N LEU A 69 -14.53 -19.35 14.63
CA LEU A 69 -15.72 -19.03 13.86
C LEU A 69 -15.33 -18.07 12.74
N LYS A 70 -16.10 -18.09 11.67
CA LYS A 70 -15.95 -17.17 10.56
C LYS A 70 -17.25 -16.44 10.29
N ARG A 71 -17.16 -15.18 9.86
CA ARG A 71 -18.29 -14.40 9.37
C ARG A 71 -17.98 -13.70 8.05
N PRO A 72 -18.99 -13.41 7.22
CA PRO A 72 -18.82 -12.57 6.05
C PRO A 72 -18.33 -11.16 6.41
N ARG A 73 -17.51 -10.57 5.55
CA ARG A 73 -17.03 -9.19 5.67
C ARG A 73 -18.10 -8.19 5.29
N PHE A 74 -17.94 -7.00 5.83
CA PHE A 74 -18.80 -5.86 5.57
C PHE A 74 -18.69 -5.33 4.13
N SER A 75 -17.47 -5.15 3.63
CA SER A 75 -17.21 -4.68 2.25
C SER A 75 -17.33 -5.77 1.18
N ALA A 76 -17.35 -7.05 1.56
CA ALA A 76 -17.40 -8.20 0.66
C ALA A 76 -18.06 -9.40 1.38
N PRO A 77 -19.40 -9.58 1.27
CA PRO A 77 -20.14 -10.58 2.05
C PRO A 77 -19.77 -12.03 1.74
N ASP A 78 -19.06 -12.28 0.65
CA ASP A 78 -18.58 -13.61 0.30
C ASP A 78 -17.21 -13.95 0.91
N ILE A 79 -16.52 -12.96 1.49
CA ILE A 79 -15.23 -13.13 2.16
C ILE A 79 -15.45 -13.35 3.65
N TRP A 80 -14.89 -14.42 4.18
CA TRP A 80 -15.12 -14.82 5.57
C TRP A 80 -13.93 -14.52 6.47
N ASP A 81 -14.03 -13.51 7.34
CA ASP A 81 -13.04 -13.27 8.39
C ASP A 81 -13.17 -14.30 9.51
N LYS A 82 -12.03 -14.76 10.02
CA LYS A 82 -11.95 -15.79 11.07
C LYS A 82 -11.60 -15.17 12.42
N PHE A 83 -12.29 -15.60 13.46
CA PHE A 83 -12.17 -15.10 14.82
C PHE A 83 -12.30 -16.25 15.81
N VAL A 84 -11.47 -16.27 16.84
CA VAL A 84 -11.60 -17.19 17.98
C VAL A 84 -12.59 -16.58 18.98
N TYR A 85 -13.70 -17.28 19.19
CA TYR A 85 -14.74 -16.94 20.16
C TYR A 85 -14.72 -17.92 21.33
N GLY A 86 -15.26 -17.48 22.47
CA GLY A 86 -15.34 -18.28 23.69
C GLY A 86 -15.01 -17.48 24.95
N HIS A 87 -14.39 -16.31 24.84
CA HIS A 87 -13.98 -15.53 26.02
C HIS A 87 -15.19 -15.13 26.89
N PRO A 88 -15.14 -15.25 28.23
CA PRO A 88 -16.26 -14.91 29.13
C PRO A 88 -16.80 -13.49 28.97
N SER A 89 -15.97 -12.54 28.53
CA SER A 89 -16.40 -11.16 28.29
C SER A 89 -17.23 -10.98 27.01
N GLY A 90 -17.39 -12.01 26.18
CA GLY A 90 -17.99 -11.93 24.84
C GLY A 90 -17.07 -11.32 23.77
N ALA A 91 -15.81 -11.02 24.10
CA ALA A 91 -14.82 -10.55 23.13
C ALA A 91 -14.32 -11.72 22.26
N CYS A 92 -13.88 -11.41 21.04
CA CYS A 92 -13.22 -12.36 20.15
C CYS A 92 -11.77 -11.96 19.90
N PHE A 93 -10.97 -12.94 19.49
CA PHE A 93 -9.58 -12.74 19.07
C PHE A 93 -9.49 -12.93 17.56
N ASN A 94 -8.90 -11.97 16.86
CA ASN A 94 -8.82 -12.00 15.40
C ASN A 94 -7.54 -12.67 14.86
N SER A 95 -6.61 -13.06 15.75
CA SER A 95 -5.37 -13.76 15.41
C SER A 95 -4.91 -14.70 16.55
N PRO A 96 -4.07 -15.70 16.24
CA PRO A 96 -3.43 -16.53 17.25
C PRO A 96 -2.56 -15.73 18.22
N ASN A 97 -1.89 -14.66 17.76
CA ASN A 97 -1.03 -13.81 18.59
C ASN A 97 -1.86 -13.07 19.66
N GLN A 98 -3.02 -12.54 19.29
CA GLN A 98 -3.94 -11.91 20.26
C GLN A 98 -4.51 -12.92 21.26
N PHE A 99 -4.76 -14.15 20.80
CA PHE A 99 -5.28 -15.20 21.67
C PHE A 99 -4.20 -15.82 22.57
N PHE A 100 -2.93 -15.82 22.14
CA PHE A 100 -1.85 -16.55 22.81
C PHE A 100 -1.60 -16.14 24.28
N PRO A 101 -1.59 -14.84 24.66
CA PRO A 101 -1.49 -14.44 26.07
C PRO A 101 -2.59 -15.04 26.93
N HIS A 102 -3.81 -15.10 26.41
CA HIS A 102 -4.97 -15.69 27.08
C HIS A 102 -4.88 -17.21 27.16
N PHE A 103 -4.42 -17.83 26.07
CA PHE A 103 -4.15 -19.27 26.00
C PHE A 103 -3.07 -19.74 26.98
N TYR A 104 -1.98 -18.98 27.13
CA TYR A 104 -0.83 -19.35 27.97
C TYR A 104 -1.05 -19.03 29.45
N TRP A 105 -1.80 -17.97 29.78
CA TRP A 105 -2.21 -17.62 31.14
C TRP A 105 -3.74 -17.68 31.32
N PRO A 106 -4.35 -18.88 31.27
CA PRO A 106 -5.79 -19.00 31.48
C PRO A 106 -6.14 -18.57 32.92
N PRO A 107 -7.13 -17.68 33.14
CA PRO A 107 -7.58 -17.35 34.47
C PRO A 107 -8.19 -18.59 35.13
N GLY A 108 -7.64 -19.03 36.26
CA GLY A 108 -8.13 -20.20 36.98
C GLY A 108 -9.58 -20.04 37.47
N PRO A 109 -10.30 -21.14 37.79
CA PRO A 109 -11.70 -21.10 38.17
C PRO A 109 -11.85 -20.63 39.62
N LYS A 110 -11.86 -19.32 39.88
CA LYS A 110 -12.31 -18.76 41.17
C LYS A 110 -13.12 -17.46 41.01
N SER A 111 -14.44 -17.63 41.15
CA SER A 111 -15.39 -16.76 41.89
C SER A 111 -15.54 -15.29 41.49
N VAL A 112 -16.70 -14.95 40.90
CA VAL A 112 -17.63 -13.99 41.52
C VAL A 112 -19.06 -14.54 41.40
N THR A 113 -19.46 -15.39 42.34
CA THR A 113 -20.86 -15.60 42.69
C THR A 113 -21.24 -14.55 43.73
N VAL A 114 -22.05 -13.57 43.35
CA VAL A 114 -22.75 -12.72 44.34
C VAL A 114 -24.03 -13.46 44.74
N PRO A 115 -24.31 -13.70 46.04
CA PRO A 115 -25.56 -14.31 46.46
C PRO A 115 -26.71 -13.34 46.24
N MET A 116 -27.70 -13.77 45.47
CA MET A 116 -28.99 -13.09 45.31
C MET A 116 -29.77 -13.21 46.62
N GLN A 117 -29.66 -12.22 47.51
CA GLN A 117 -30.62 -12.04 48.59
C GLN A 117 -31.87 -11.33 48.05
N SER A 118 -32.99 -12.02 48.16
CA SER A 118 -34.34 -11.51 48.02
C SER A 118 -34.55 -10.30 48.94
N SER A 119 -34.71 -9.11 48.36
CA SER A 119 -35.29 -7.96 49.06
C SER A 119 -36.41 -7.37 48.21
N ARG A 120 -37.57 -7.24 48.87
CA ARG A 120 -38.87 -6.79 48.36
C ARG A 120 -38.79 -5.42 47.65
N GLY A 121 -39.73 -5.25 46.72
CA GLY A 121 -39.71 -4.25 45.66
C GLY A 121 -39.62 -2.78 46.06
N ARG A 122 -38.99 -2.02 45.17
CA ARG A 122 -39.15 -0.58 45.01
C ARG A 122 -39.46 -0.30 43.54
N PRO A 123 -40.44 0.56 43.18
CA PRO A 123 -40.81 0.75 41.79
C PRO A 123 -39.65 1.44 41.04
N LEU A 124 -39.21 0.82 39.95
CA LEU A 124 -38.26 1.42 39.02
C LEU A 124 -38.92 2.63 38.35
N LYS A 125 -38.34 3.82 38.56
CA LYS A 125 -38.59 4.98 37.69
C LYS A 125 -38.18 4.60 36.27
N ASN A 126 -39.07 4.83 35.31
CA ASN A 126 -38.87 4.59 33.88
C ASN A 126 -37.45 4.99 33.44
N PRO A 127 -36.64 4.08 32.86
CA PRO A 127 -35.37 4.48 32.27
C PRO A 127 -35.67 5.40 31.09
N LYS A 128 -35.12 6.62 31.13
CA LYS A 128 -35.03 7.49 29.95
C LYS A 128 -34.37 6.65 28.85
N ALA A 129 -35.03 6.56 27.69
CA ALA A 129 -34.50 5.84 26.54
C ALA A 129 -33.05 6.27 26.31
N LEU A 130 -32.10 5.31 26.35
CA LEU A 130 -30.73 5.59 25.95
C LEU A 130 -30.76 6.15 24.52
N PRO A 131 -29.97 7.20 24.21
CA PRO A 131 -29.85 7.66 22.85
C PRO A 131 -29.42 6.49 21.95
N PRO A 132 -29.89 6.43 20.69
CA PRO A 132 -29.54 5.36 19.77
C PRO A 132 -28.01 5.27 19.69
N ARG A 133 -27.47 4.05 19.87
CA ARG A 133 -26.04 3.78 19.77
C ARG A 133 -25.58 4.19 18.37
N ARG A 134 -24.55 5.05 18.30
CA ARG A 134 -23.91 5.39 17.03
C ARG A 134 -23.37 4.12 16.39
N PRO A 135 -23.48 3.95 15.06
CA PRO A 135 -22.86 2.82 14.40
C PRO A 135 -21.34 2.87 14.59
N THR A 136 -20.75 1.73 14.94
CA THR A 136 -19.31 1.60 15.10
C THR A 136 -18.78 0.46 14.26
N ASP A 137 -17.56 0.61 13.77
CA ASP A 137 -16.84 -0.42 13.05
C ASP A 137 -16.38 -1.57 13.99
N THR A 138 -15.61 -2.50 13.44
CA THR A 138 -15.08 -3.67 14.17
C THR A 138 -14.07 -3.32 15.25
N GLU A 139 -13.44 -2.15 15.16
CA GLU A 139 -12.52 -1.65 16.17
C GLU A 139 -13.25 -0.78 17.20
N GLY A 140 -14.55 -0.58 17.00
CA GLY A 140 -15.48 0.22 17.78
C GLY A 140 -15.30 1.73 17.58
N THR A 141 -14.67 2.15 16.50
CA THR A 141 -14.59 3.54 16.03
C THR A 141 -15.91 3.90 15.35
N PRO A 142 -16.42 5.14 15.43
CA PRO A 142 -17.63 5.52 14.69
C PRO A 142 -17.52 5.23 13.19
N ASP A 143 -18.54 4.60 12.61
CA ASP A 143 -18.63 4.34 11.17
C ASP A 143 -19.15 5.59 10.46
N VAL A 144 -18.22 6.49 10.11
CA VAL A 144 -18.53 7.80 9.52
C VAL A 144 -19.26 7.70 8.19
N PHE A 145 -19.03 6.63 7.41
CA PHE A 145 -19.68 6.45 6.11
C PHE A 145 -21.15 6.06 6.28
N ARG A 146 -21.45 5.21 7.27
CA ARG A 146 -22.82 4.86 7.60
C ARG A 146 -23.58 6.03 8.19
N GLU A 147 -22.94 6.82 9.05
CA GLU A 147 -23.51 8.10 9.53
C GLU A 147 -23.83 9.05 8.37
N ALA A 148 -22.93 9.16 7.38
CA ALA A 148 -23.15 9.96 6.18
C ALA A 148 -24.32 9.44 5.32
N ILE A 149 -24.48 8.13 5.16
CA ILE A 149 -25.61 7.52 4.44
C ILE A 149 -26.94 7.77 5.14
N THR A 150 -27.00 7.57 6.46
CA THR A 150 -28.21 7.88 7.25
C THR A 150 -28.56 9.37 7.15
N LYS A 151 -27.54 10.25 7.12
CA LYS A 151 -27.73 11.68 6.88
C LYS A 151 -28.23 11.97 5.46
N LEU A 152 -27.68 11.31 4.44
CA LEU A 152 -28.10 11.44 3.05
C LEU A 152 -29.57 11.07 2.87
N LYS A 153 -30.01 9.95 3.43
CA LYS A 153 -31.43 9.56 3.39
C LYS A 153 -32.34 10.60 4.05
N ARG A 154 -31.89 11.19 5.17
CA ARG A 154 -32.68 12.18 5.90
C ARG A 154 -32.77 13.51 5.17
N LEU A 155 -31.69 13.97 4.53
CA LEU A 155 -31.61 15.29 3.92
C LEU A 155 -31.91 15.30 2.42
N GLY A 156 -31.88 14.13 1.75
CA GLY A 156 -32.01 13.99 0.31
C GLY A 156 -30.69 14.22 -0.43
N GLU A 157 -29.91 15.22 -0.02
CA GLU A 157 -28.60 15.56 -0.60
C GLU A 157 -27.59 15.85 0.51
N VAL A 158 -26.34 15.42 0.30
CA VAL A 158 -25.20 15.70 1.20
C VAL A 158 -23.98 16.00 0.34
N ASP A 159 -23.19 16.99 0.75
CA ASP A 159 -21.88 17.32 0.19
C ASP A 159 -20.99 17.87 1.31
N GLU A 160 -20.13 17.02 1.89
CA GLU A 160 -19.33 17.40 3.06
C GLU A 160 -18.00 16.65 3.22
N PRO A 161 -17.00 17.26 3.86
CA PRO A 161 -15.74 16.58 4.17
C PRO A 161 -15.94 15.48 5.22
N ILE A 162 -15.10 14.44 5.13
CA ILE A 162 -15.07 13.32 6.08
C ILE A 162 -13.99 13.56 7.12
N HIS A 163 -14.37 13.41 8.38
CA HIS A 163 -13.45 13.54 9.52
C HIS A 163 -13.64 12.37 10.49
N GLU A 164 -12.57 11.60 10.71
CA GLU A 164 -12.57 10.46 11.65
C GLU A 164 -11.78 10.82 12.92
N HIS A 165 -12.18 11.88 13.64
CA HIS A 165 -11.47 12.31 14.84
C HIS A 165 -11.40 11.24 15.94
N GLN A 166 -12.25 10.23 15.93
CA GLN A 166 -12.18 9.13 16.91
C GLN A 166 -11.34 7.94 16.42
N SER A 167 -10.77 8.02 15.21
CA SER A 167 -9.82 7.05 14.66
C SER A 167 -8.39 7.50 14.94
N MET A 168 -7.62 6.66 15.63
CA MET A 168 -6.19 6.93 15.85
C MET A 168 -5.40 6.97 14.53
N ASP A 169 -5.73 6.06 13.61
CA ASP A 169 -5.07 6.00 12.31
C ASP A 169 -5.30 7.27 11.50
N TRP A 170 -6.54 7.79 11.52
CA TRP A 170 -6.84 9.05 10.86
C TRP A 170 -6.09 10.22 11.52
N ARG A 171 -6.05 10.31 12.85
CA ARG A 171 -5.32 11.39 13.53
C ARG A 171 -3.82 11.35 13.28
N ALA A 172 -3.22 10.16 13.32
CA ALA A 172 -1.80 9.99 13.09
C ALA A 172 -1.42 10.14 11.62
N GLY A 173 -2.30 9.71 10.70
CA GLY A 173 -2.00 9.59 9.27
C GLY A 173 -2.50 10.74 8.39
N ASN A 174 -3.59 11.43 8.73
CA ASN A 174 -4.25 12.38 7.81
C ASN A 174 -3.40 13.61 7.45
N LYS A 175 -2.64 14.17 8.39
CA LYS A 175 -1.74 15.28 8.05
C LYS A 175 -0.54 14.81 7.20
N PRO A 176 0.24 13.79 7.64
CA PRO A 176 1.36 13.29 6.84
C PRO A 176 0.97 12.80 5.45
N ILE A 177 -0.21 12.17 5.31
CA ILE A 177 -0.66 11.64 4.01
C ILE A 177 -0.88 12.75 2.99
N ARG A 178 -1.46 13.87 3.44
CA ARG A 178 -1.68 15.04 2.60
C ARG A 178 -0.36 15.69 2.19
N GLU A 179 0.57 15.85 3.13
CA GLU A 179 1.90 16.41 2.86
C GLU A 179 2.67 15.56 1.85
N ASN A 180 2.66 14.24 2.01
CA ASN A 180 3.31 13.36 1.05
C ASN A 180 2.63 13.37 -0.32
N ILE A 181 1.30 13.43 -0.41
CA ILE A 181 0.61 13.52 -1.70
C ILE A 181 1.03 14.78 -2.46
N VAL A 182 1.19 15.90 -1.76
CA VAL A 182 1.76 17.12 -2.35
C VAL A 182 3.19 16.89 -2.82
N ARG A 183 4.04 16.27 -1.99
CA ARG A 183 5.43 15.95 -2.36
C ARG A 183 5.52 15.01 -3.56
N LEU A 184 4.65 14.00 -3.64
CA LEU A 184 4.56 13.09 -4.77
C LEU A 184 4.23 13.82 -6.07
N GLY A 185 3.40 14.87 -6.01
CA GLY A 185 3.12 15.75 -7.14
C GLY A 185 4.25 16.71 -7.52
N LEU A 186 5.37 16.70 -6.81
CA LEU A 186 6.57 17.46 -7.17
C LEU A 186 7.69 16.55 -7.70
N GLN A 187 7.51 15.23 -7.60
CA GLN A 187 8.47 14.24 -8.06
C GLN A 187 8.15 13.79 -9.49
N GLY A 188 9.18 13.39 -10.24
CA GLY A 188 8.98 12.79 -11.57
C GLY A 188 8.14 11.53 -11.49
N SER A 189 7.28 11.30 -12.49
CA SER A 189 6.38 10.14 -12.52
C SER A 189 7.13 8.80 -12.56
N TYR A 190 8.37 8.78 -13.06
CA TYR A 190 9.25 7.60 -13.06
C TYR A 190 9.75 7.16 -11.68
N VAL A 191 9.63 8.01 -10.65
CA VAL A 191 10.14 7.71 -9.31
C VAL A 191 9.19 6.71 -8.60
N PRO A 192 9.70 5.57 -8.12
CA PRO A 192 8.90 4.61 -7.34
C PRO A 192 8.39 5.23 -6.04
N ARG A 193 7.15 4.92 -5.68
CA ARG A 193 6.47 5.42 -4.48
C ARG A 193 6.47 4.35 -3.40
N VAL A 194 6.43 4.77 -2.13
CA VAL A 194 6.38 3.82 -1.01
C VAL A 194 5.09 3.00 -1.08
N GLY A 195 5.21 1.69 -0.83
CA GLY A 195 4.13 0.71 -0.97
C GLY A 195 3.93 0.18 -2.39
N GLU A 196 4.67 0.67 -3.38
CA GLU A 196 4.68 0.10 -4.72
C GLU A 196 5.44 -1.23 -4.79
N VAL A 197 5.05 -2.06 -5.75
CA VAL A 197 5.77 -3.29 -6.09
C VAL A 197 6.61 -3.02 -7.33
N VAL A 198 7.89 -3.37 -7.26
CA VAL A 198 8.88 -3.13 -8.32
C VAL A 198 9.62 -4.42 -8.65
N LEU A 199 10.21 -4.45 -9.85
CA LEU A 199 11.25 -5.41 -10.19
C LEU A 199 12.61 -4.79 -9.83
N TRP A 200 13.49 -5.52 -9.16
CA TRP A 200 14.76 -4.96 -8.69
C TRP A 200 15.90 -5.98 -8.68
N MET A 201 17.13 -5.45 -8.65
CA MET A 201 18.36 -6.22 -8.51
C MET A 201 19.01 -5.88 -7.17
N PRO A 202 19.15 -6.83 -6.23
CA PRO A 202 19.78 -6.56 -4.93
C PRO A 202 21.23 -6.13 -5.01
N GLN A 203 21.92 -6.54 -6.07
CA GLN A 203 23.29 -6.18 -6.35
C GLN A 203 23.52 -6.24 -7.87
N LEU A 204 24.36 -5.34 -8.37
CA LEU A 204 24.81 -5.32 -9.76
C LEU A 204 26.29 -4.96 -9.82
N ASP A 205 27.13 -5.92 -10.20
CA ASP A 205 28.59 -5.73 -10.32
C ASP A 205 28.99 -5.54 -11.78
N GLY A 206 28.61 -4.40 -12.37
CA GLY A 206 28.85 -4.08 -13.77
C GLY A 206 27.70 -3.28 -14.37
N GLU A 207 27.54 -3.36 -15.69
CA GLU A 207 26.45 -2.69 -16.40
C GLU A 207 25.42 -3.69 -16.89
N LEU A 208 24.14 -3.34 -16.85
CA LEU A 208 23.10 -4.15 -17.46
C LEU A 208 23.09 -3.90 -18.97
N ARG A 209 23.36 -4.93 -19.78
CA ARG A 209 23.34 -4.82 -21.25
C ARG A 209 22.58 -5.99 -21.88
N TYR A 210 21.93 -5.74 -23.00
CA TYR A 210 21.31 -6.79 -23.80
C TYR A 210 22.40 -7.54 -24.56
N ASP A 211 22.39 -8.87 -24.48
CA ASP A 211 23.31 -9.75 -25.22
C ASP A 211 22.58 -10.31 -26.43
N ASP A 212 22.85 -9.75 -27.62
CA ASP A 212 22.22 -10.15 -28.88
C ASP A 212 22.43 -11.64 -29.21
N SER A 213 23.51 -12.24 -28.72
CA SER A 213 23.83 -13.65 -29.00
C SER A 213 22.94 -14.62 -28.21
N THR A 214 22.55 -14.25 -26.99
CA THR A 214 21.69 -15.08 -26.12
C THR A 214 20.25 -14.58 -26.05
N GLY A 215 19.99 -13.35 -26.50
CA GLY A 215 18.68 -12.70 -26.44
C GLY A 215 18.23 -12.38 -25.02
N VAL A 216 19.17 -12.20 -24.08
CA VAL A 216 18.91 -12.01 -22.64
C VAL A 216 19.66 -10.79 -22.13
N TYR A 217 19.11 -10.08 -21.15
CA TYR A 217 19.86 -9.05 -20.41
C TYR A 217 20.87 -9.68 -19.45
N ARG A 218 22.14 -9.31 -19.58
CA ARG A 218 23.25 -9.85 -18.80
C ARG A 218 24.06 -8.72 -18.16
N VAL A 219 24.77 -9.05 -17.08
CA VAL A 219 25.75 -8.13 -16.48
C VAL A 219 26.98 -8.10 -17.38
N PHE A 220 27.34 -6.94 -17.89
CA PHE A 220 28.55 -6.71 -18.65
C PHE A 220 29.64 -6.14 -17.72
N SER A 221 30.77 -6.84 -17.64
CA SER A 221 31.92 -6.35 -16.88
C SER A 221 32.78 -5.51 -17.80
N VAL A 222 32.83 -4.19 -17.57
CA VAL A 222 33.71 -3.28 -18.32
C VAL A 222 35.19 -3.66 -18.11
N LYS A 223 35.55 -4.06 -16.88
CA LYS A 223 36.92 -4.47 -16.54
C LYS A 223 37.37 -5.73 -17.29
N ALA A 224 36.49 -6.73 -17.42
CA ALA A 224 36.78 -7.98 -18.12
C ALA A 224 36.39 -7.96 -19.61
N ASN A 225 35.80 -6.85 -20.08
CA ASN A 225 35.24 -6.65 -21.42
C ASN A 225 34.42 -7.85 -21.93
N ARG A 226 33.55 -8.40 -21.07
CA ARG A 226 32.73 -9.58 -21.40
C ARG A 226 31.41 -9.60 -20.65
N PHE A 227 30.44 -10.30 -21.23
CA PHE A 227 29.20 -10.66 -20.54
C PHE A 227 29.48 -11.71 -19.44
N MET A 228 28.89 -11.47 -18.28
CA MET A 228 28.95 -12.30 -17.09
C MET A 228 27.62 -13.05 -16.95
N ASN A 229 27.11 -13.18 -15.72
CA ASN A 229 25.87 -13.87 -15.40
C ASN A 229 24.62 -13.03 -15.73
N ILE A 230 23.47 -13.71 -15.71
CA ILE A 230 22.15 -13.07 -15.71
C ILE A 230 21.96 -12.38 -14.34
N PRO A 231 21.41 -11.14 -14.30
CA PRO A 231 21.12 -10.46 -13.06
C PRO A 231 20.10 -11.23 -12.22
N LYS A 232 20.25 -11.16 -10.89
CA LYS A 232 19.32 -11.79 -9.95
C LYS A 232 18.10 -10.91 -9.73
N TRP A 233 17.21 -10.89 -10.71
CA TRP A 233 15.95 -10.15 -10.62
C TRP A 233 15.05 -10.71 -9.51
N ARG A 234 14.47 -9.80 -8.72
CA ARG A 234 13.46 -10.08 -7.71
C ARG A 234 12.31 -9.11 -7.86
N ALA A 235 11.16 -9.49 -7.32
CA ALA A 235 10.12 -8.51 -7.03
C ALA A 235 10.27 -8.04 -5.59
N GLY A 236 9.93 -6.79 -5.33
CA GLY A 236 9.99 -6.25 -3.99
C GLY A 236 9.01 -5.11 -3.76
N THR A 237 8.73 -4.85 -2.50
CA THR A 237 7.94 -3.69 -2.06
C THR A 237 8.89 -2.55 -1.71
N ILE A 238 8.56 -1.33 -2.14
CA ILE A 238 9.26 -0.13 -1.66
C ILE A 238 8.80 0.14 -0.23
N GLY A 239 9.66 -0.12 0.75
CA GLY A 239 9.41 0.19 2.16
C GLY A 239 9.80 1.62 2.54
N GLN A 240 10.77 2.20 1.83
CA GLN A 240 11.26 3.56 2.04
C GLN A 240 11.73 4.17 0.71
N ALA A 241 11.46 5.45 0.52
CA ALA A 241 11.99 6.27 -0.57
C ALA A 241 12.98 7.32 -0.02
N PRO A 242 13.87 7.89 -0.85
CA PRO A 242 14.80 8.93 -0.45
C PRO A 242 14.09 10.16 0.14
N ASP A 243 14.64 10.73 1.22
CA ASP A 243 14.08 11.92 1.90
C ASP A 243 14.93 13.18 1.70
N LYS A 244 16.25 13.05 1.89
CA LYS A 244 17.17 14.19 1.94
C LYS A 244 17.71 14.55 0.57
N ASP A 245 18.09 13.54 -0.20
CA ASP A 245 18.62 13.71 -1.55
C ASP A 245 17.52 13.45 -2.59
N PRO A 246 17.21 14.41 -3.48
CA PRO A 246 16.26 14.19 -4.54
C PRO A 246 16.80 13.17 -5.56
N VAL A 247 15.89 12.37 -6.11
CA VAL A 247 16.16 11.52 -7.26
C VAL A 247 16.08 12.37 -8.52
N VAL A 248 17.17 12.39 -9.29
CA VAL A 248 17.25 13.11 -10.56
C VAL A 248 17.33 12.14 -11.73
N LEU A 249 17.03 12.62 -12.94
CA LEU A 249 16.94 11.77 -14.13
C LEU A 249 18.23 10.97 -14.41
N ALA A 250 19.40 11.58 -14.15
CA ALA A 250 20.70 10.93 -14.32
C ALA A 250 20.87 9.69 -13.41
N ASP A 251 20.18 9.64 -12.27
CA ASP A 251 20.24 8.50 -11.34
C ASP A 251 19.70 7.19 -11.93
N LEU A 252 18.94 7.25 -13.04
CA LEU A 252 18.42 6.08 -13.75
C LEU A 252 19.50 5.25 -14.44
N ILE A 253 20.64 5.88 -14.78
CA ILE A 253 21.78 5.22 -15.42
C ILE A 253 22.75 4.76 -14.35
N GLN A 254 23.16 5.70 -13.49
CA GLN A 254 24.10 5.48 -12.39
C GLN A 254 23.85 6.50 -11.28
N PRO A 255 24.17 6.20 -10.02
CA PRO A 255 23.99 7.16 -8.93
C PRO A 255 24.82 8.41 -9.17
N THR A 256 24.17 9.57 -9.12
CA THR A 256 24.85 10.87 -8.99
C THR A 256 25.48 11.02 -7.61
N SER A 257 26.35 12.02 -7.44
CA SER A 257 26.95 12.32 -6.14
C SER A 257 25.86 12.67 -5.12
N LYS A 258 25.77 11.92 -4.03
CA LYS A 258 24.82 12.11 -2.94
C LYS A 258 25.52 12.63 -1.69
N GLU A 259 24.88 13.53 -0.96
CA GLU A 259 25.40 14.00 0.34
C GLU A 259 25.27 12.88 1.38
N TRP A 260 24.17 12.12 1.32
CA TRP A 260 23.86 11.10 2.29
C TRP A 260 24.13 9.69 1.77
N ALA A 261 24.43 8.78 2.70
CA ALA A 261 24.56 7.37 2.43
C ALA A 261 23.26 6.77 1.85
N VAL A 262 23.38 5.63 1.16
CA VAL A 262 22.29 4.97 0.40
C VAL A 262 21.03 4.66 1.25
N ASN A 263 21.17 4.56 2.57
CA ASN A 263 20.03 4.38 3.48
C ASN A 263 19.13 5.62 3.63
N TYR A 264 19.61 6.79 3.21
CA TYR A 264 18.89 8.06 3.17
C TYR A 264 18.69 8.59 1.74
N SER A 265 19.61 8.29 0.83
CA SER A 265 19.61 8.74 -0.58
C SER A 265 19.12 7.68 -1.58
N GLY A 266 18.83 6.47 -1.10
CA GLY A 266 18.33 5.34 -1.89
C GLY A 266 16.98 4.83 -1.39
N PHE A 267 16.50 3.78 -2.04
CA PHE A 267 15.26 3.09 -1.73
C PHE A 267 15.53 1.87 -0.87
N ARG A 268 14.73 1.67 0.18
CA ARG A 268 14.66 0.39 0.85
C ARG A 268 13.66 -0.50 0.11
N VAL A 269 14.14 -1.62 -0.40
CA VAL A 269 13.30 -2.59 -1.12
C VAL A 269 13.31 -3.92 -0.38
N GLU A 270 12.14 -4.36 0.10
CA GLU A 270 11.96 -5.68 0.71
C GLU A 270 11.56 -6.71 -0.35
N THR A 271 12.19 -7.89 -0.37
CA THR A 271 11.81 -8.98 -1.29
C THR A 271 10.36 -9.41 -1.03
N PHE A 272 9.56 -9.51 -2.10
CA PHE A 272 8.13 -9.76 -1.99
C PHE A 272 7.85 -11.21 -1.52
N PRO A 273 7.16 -11.42 -0.37
CA PRO A 273 6.83 -12.75 0.13
C PRO A 273 5.61 -13.35 -0.59
N ASP A 274 5.37 -14.64 -0.42
CA ASP A 274 4.17 -15.30 -0.95
C ASP A 274 2.91 -14.72 -0.29
N PRO A 275 1.99 -14.08 -1.04
CA PRO A 275 0.77 -13.50 -0.47
C PRO A 275 -0.21 -14.56 0.06
N ASN A 276 -0.17 -15.78 -0.46
CA ASN A 276 -1.07 -16.87 -0.07
C ASN A 276 -0.56 -17.70 1.11
N SER A 277 0.72 -17.54 1.47
CA SER A 277 1.35 -18.23 2.59
C SER A 277 1.33 -17.36 3.85
N ASP A 278 1.27 -17.98 5.02
CA ASP A 278 1.53 -17.29 6.29
C ASP A 278 3.03 -17.08 6.55
N GLU A 279 3.87 -17.84 5.85
CA GLU A 279 5.33 -17.73 5.91
C GLU A 279 5.77 -16.50 5.09
N LYS A 280 6.27 -15.48 5.79
CA LYS A 280 6.68 -14.21 5.17
C LYS A 280 8.18 -13.91 5.35
N SER A 281 9.03 -14.89 5.66
CA SER A 281 10.48 -14.68 5.91
C SER A 281 11.22 -14.09 4.72
N SER A 282 10.72 -14.27 3.49
CA SER A 282 11.27 -13.61 2.30
C SER A 282 11.35 -12.10 2.47
N SER A 283 10.42 -11.49 3.22
CA SER A 283 10.42 -10.06 3.52
C SER A 283 11.61 -9.56 4.37
N LEU A 284 12.31 -10.47 5.06
CA LEU A 284 13.55 -10.16 5.80
C LEU A 284 14.72 -9.88 4.85
N GLN A 285 14.60 -10.29 3.58
CA GLN A 285 15.62 -10.04 2.56
C GLN A 285 15.36 -8.67 1.93
N TYR A 286 15.96 -7.63 2.50
CA TYR A 286 15.87 -6.26 1.98
C TYR A 286 17.25 -5.70 1.66
N ALA A 287 17.28 -4.65 0.83
CA ALA A 287 18.48 -3.84 0.67
C ALA A 287 18.13 -2.37 0.44
N TYR A 288 19.11 -1.51 0.70
CA TYR A 288 19.10 -0.11 0.29
C TYR A 288 19.81 0.02 -1.05
N ILE A 289 19.11 0.51 -2.07
CA ILE A 289 19.61 0.58 -3.45
C ILE A 289 19.23 1.91 -4.12
N HIS A 290 19.99 2.32 -5.13
CA HIS A 290 19.63 3.47 -5.97
C HIS A 290 18.68 3.07 -7.11
N ILE A 291 18.00 4.06 -7.70
CA ILE A 291 16.93 3.84 -8.69
C ILE A 291 17.36 3.11 -9.96
N HIS A 292 18.62 3.23 -10.41
CA HIS A 292 19.12 2.48 -11.58
C HIS A 292 19.00 0.95 -11.44
N LEU A 293 18.81 0.42 -10.22
CA LEU A 293 18.59 -1.00 -9.95
C LEU A 293 17.11 -1.40 -9.86
N ILE A 294 16.19 -0.46 -10.08
CA ILE A 294 14.74 -0.63 -9.97
C ILE A 294 14.08 -0.49 -11.34
N ARG A 295 13.08 -1.33 -11.62
CA ARG A 295 12.25 -1.28 -12.82
C ARG A 295 10.77 -1.37 -12.46
N PRO A 296 9.88 -0.74 -13.24
CA PRO A 296 8.44 -0.91 -13.09
C PRO A 296 8.07 -2.40 -13.16
N PHE A 297 7.26 -2.88 -12.22
CA PHE A 297 7.00 -4.32 -12.13
C PHE A 297 6.38 -4.91 -13.41
N TYR A 298 5.41 -4.22 -14.03
CA TYR A 298 4.78 -4.71 -15.27
C TYR A 298 5.73 -4.79 -16.47
N SER A 299 6.93 -4.20 -16.39
CA SER A 299 7.96 -4.37 -17.42
C SER A 299 8.76 -5.68 -17.30
N TRP A 300 8.42 -6.58 -16.36
CA TRP A 300 9.09 -7.87 -16.19
C TRP A 300 9.28 -8.68 -17.49
N PRO A 301 8.36 -8.69 -18.49
CA PRO A 301 8.59 -9.46 -19.72
C PRO A 301 9.79 -8.97 -20.52
N ILE A 302 10.14 -7.69 -20.40
CA ILE A 302 11.33 -7.11 -21.05
C ILE A 302 12.60 -7.64 -20.37
N TRP A 303 12.64 -7.57 -19.03
CA TRP A 303 13.85 -7.87 -18.25
C TRP A 303 14.12 -9.35 -18.06
N LEU A 304 13.08 -10.19 -18.15
CA LEU A 304 13.15 -11.65 -18.07
C LEU A 304 13.03 -12.32 -19.44
N MET A 305 13.14 -11.55 -20.53
CA MET A 305 13.07 -12.08 -21.89
C MET A 305 14.07 -13.22 -22.08
N ASN A 306 13.58 -14.34 -22.63
CA ASN A 306 14.33 -15.59 -22.86
C ASN A 306 14.99 -16.21 -21.60
N VAL A 307 14.70 -15.72 -20.40
CA VAL A 307 15.09 -16.36 -19.14
C VAL A 307 14.05 -17.43 -18.80
N PRO A 308 14.44 -18.72 -18.67
CA PRO A 308 13.51 -19.78 -18.33
C PRO A 308 12.78 -19.49 -17.02
N GLU A 309 11.47 -19.73 -16.99
CA GLU A 309 10.61 -19.44 -15.82
C GLU A 309 11.05 -20.16 -14.54
N LYS A 310 11.66 -21.34 -14.67
CA LYS A 310 12.25 -22.10 -13.56
C LYS A 310 13.42 -21.38 -12.87
N ASP A 311 14.06 -20.45 -13.57
CA ASP A 311 15.21 -19.69 -13.10
C ASP A 311 14.78 -18.33 -12.52
N TRP A 312 13.48 -18.00 -12.58
CA TRP A 312 12.94 -16.79 -11.97
C TRP A 312 12.91 -16.93 -10.45
N HIS A 313 13.20 -15.84 -9.74
CA HIS A 313 13.02 -15.81 -8.30
C HIS A 313 11.53 -15.88 -7.94
N SER A 314 11.15 -16.72 -6.97
CA SER A 314 9.74 -16.97 -6.60
C SER A 314 8.95 -15.70 -6.28
N SER A 315 9.62 -14.68 -5.72
CA SER A 315 9.03 -13.35 -5.45
C SER A 315 8.30 -12.75 -6.66
N ILE A 316 8.74 -13.03 -7.89
CA ILE A 316 8.14 -12.48 -9.10
C ILE A 316 6.73 -13.04 -9.28
N LYS A 317 6.55 -14.35 -9.15
CA LYS A 317 5.23 -14.99 -9.19
C LYS A 317 4.36 -14.58 -8.00
N TYR A 318 4.96 -14.45 -6.81
CA TYR A 318 4.26 -13.95 -5.63
C TYR A 318 3.72 -12.54 -5.83
N ALA A 319 4.51 -11.65 -6.44
CA ALA A 319 4.05 -10.32 -6.82
C ALA A 319 2.95 -10.38 -7.88
N MET A 320 3.10 -11.21 -8.93
CA MET A 320 2.06 -11.39 -9.95
C MET A 320 0.71 -11.78 -9.34
N THR A 321 0.70 -12.59 -8.27
CA THR A 321 -0.53 -13.01 -7.58
C THR A 321 -1.38 -11.84 -7.10
N VAL A 322 -0.81 -10.67 -6.75
CA VAL A 322 -1.58 -9.53 -6.21
C VAL A 322 -1.87 -8.43 -7.23
N MET A 323 -1.58 -8.63 -8.52
CA MET A 323 -1.68 -7.59 -9.54
C MET A 323 -3.11 -7.18 -9.91
N SER A 324 -4.09 -8.05 -9.64
CA SER A 324 -5.52 -7.76 -9.73
C SER A 324 -6.09 -7.34 -8.37
N SER A 325 -5.40 -6.47 -7.64
CA SER A 325 -5.87 -5.89 -6.38
C SER A 325 -5.78 -4.37 -6.40
N PHE A 326 -6.60 -3.69 -5.59
CA PHE A 326 -6.45 -2.26 -5.35
C PHE A 326 -6.88 -1.86 -3.94
N SER A 327 -6.44 -0.69 -3.50
CA SER A 327 -6.89 -0.06 -2.24
C SER A 327 -6.94 1.46 -2.37
N LEU A 328 -8.01 2.08 -1.88
CA LEU A 328 -8.20 3.53 -1.91
C LEU A 328 -7.44 4.22 -0.78
N VAL A 329 -6.94 5.43 -1.05
CA VAL A 329 -6.09 6.21 -0.15
C VAL A 329 -6.75 7.55 0.17
N ASP A 330 -6.81 7.87 1.46
CA ASP A 330 -7.35 9.12 2.01
C ASP A 330 -8.76 9.45 1.50
N LYS A 331 -9.77 8.75 2.04
CA LYS A 331 -11.20 8.98 1.76
C LYS A 331 -11.63 10.24 2.49
N TYR A 332 -11.74 11.38 1.80
CA TYR A 332 -11.76 12.70 2.44
C TYR A 332 -13.05 13.49 2.27
N HIS A 333 -13.95 13.09 1.37
CA HIS A 333 -15.16 13.84 1.06
C HIS A 333 -16.30 12.92 0.67
N PHE A 334 -17.50 13.15 1.20
CA PHE A 334 -18.71 12.39 0.89
C PHE A 334 -19.70 13.31 0.18
N SER A 335 -20.23 12.87 -0.96
CA SER A 335 -21.26 13.62 -1.67
C SER A 335 -22.24 12.73 -2.42
N GLY A 336 -23.50 13.14 -2.53
CA GLY A 336 -24.52 12.36 -3.22
C GLY A 336 -25.94 12.91 -3.10
N GLU A 337 -26.83 12.32 -3.90
CA GLU A 337 -28.27 12.51 -3.87
C GLU A 337 -28.93 11.14 -3.66
N TRP A 338 -29.79 11.01 -2.65
CA TRP A 338 -30.37 9.72 -2.28
C TRP A 338 -31.09 9.05 -3.47
N PRO A 339 -30.83 7.76 -3.76
CA PRO A 339 -30.09 6.79 -2.94
C PRO A 339 -28.61 6.63 -3.30
N ASP A 340 -28.04 7.46 -4.16
CA ASP A 340 -26.68 7.30 -4.67
C ASP A 340 -25.70 8.27 -4.01
N ALA A 341 -24.49 7.79 -3.76
CA ALA A 341 -23.44 8.60 -3.16
C ALA A 341 -22.06 8.27 -3.73
N SER A 342 -21.11 9.09 -3.35
CA SER A 342 -19.72 8.92 -3.71
C SER A 342 -18.80 9.41 -2.62
N VAL A 343 -17.67 8.74 -2.50
CA VAL A 343 -16.58 9.12 -1.61
C VAL A 343 -15.37 9.48 -2.46
N ASP A 344 -14.93 10.73 -2.38
CA ASP A 344 -13.72 11.17 -3.06
C ASP A 344 -12.47 10.71 -2.28
N CYS A 345 -11.50 10.19 -3.03
CA CYS A 345 -10.25 9.67 -2.54
C CYS A 345 -9.10 10.45 -3.17
N ARG A 346 -8.00 10.71 -2.44
CA ARG A 346 -6.85 11.40 -3.02
C ARG A 346 -5.94 10.50 -3.86
N GLY A 347 -5.98 9.20 -3.58
CA GLY A 347 -5.15 8.23 -4.28
C GLY A 347 -5.74 6.83 -4.31
N MET A 348 -5.08 5.96 -5.07
CA MET A 348 -5.38 4.54 -5.16
C MET A 348 -4.11 3.77 -5.44
N PHE A 349 -3.85 2.70 -4.71
CA PHE A 349 -2.92 1.68 -5.17
C PHE A 349 -3.65 0.77 -6.15
N LEU A 350 -3.14 0.61 -7.36
CA LEU A 350 -3.70 -0.23 -8.42
C LEU A 350 -2.64 -1.25 -8.84
N GLY A 351 -2.79 -2.50 -8.38
CA GLY A 351 -1.79 -3.54 -8.56
C GLY A 351 -0.43 -3.11 -7.99
N PRO A 352 0.61 -2.92 -8.82
CA PRO A 352 1.94 -2.57 -8.33
C PRO A 352 2.11 -1.08 -8.04
N GLU A 353 1.33 -0.18 -8.64
CA GLU A 353 1.59 1.27 -8.60
C GLU A 353 0.59 2.06 -7.75
N MET A 354 1.01 3.21 -7.23
CA MET A 354 0.15 4.21 -6.60
C MET A 354 -0.15 5.31 -7.61
N ILE A 355 -1.44 5.63 -7.80
CA ILE A 355 -1.91 6.76 -8.60
C ILE A 355 -2.63 7.79 -7.73
N ILE A 356 -2.47 9.07 -8.04
CA ILE A 356 -3.08 10.20 -7.33
C ILE A 356 -3.74 11.17 -8.31
N ALA A 357 -4.61 12.05 -7.80
CA ALA A 357 -5.08 13.18 -8.58
C ALA A 357 -3.89 14.04 -9.05
N GLY A 358 -3.89 14.44 -10.32
CA GLY A 358 -2.80 15.11 -11.01
C GLY A 358 -1.90 14.19 -11.83
N ASP A 359 -1.84 12.88 -11.53
CA ASP A 359 -1.01 11.96 -12.30
C ASP A 359 -1.51 11.80 -13.75
N ALA A 360 -0.56 11.63 -14.67
CA ALA A 360 -0.82 11.13 -16.01
C ALA A 360 -0.79 9.58 -15.99
N VAL A 361 -1.84 8.93 -16.48
CA VAL A 361 -1.94 7.46 -16.57
C VAL A 361 -2.28 6.99 -17.97
N ARG A 362 -1.68 5.88 -18.38
CA ARG A 362 -1.89 5.29 -19.71
C ARG A 362 -3.15 4.45 -19.73
N LEU A 363 -3.95 4.60 -20.79
CA LEU A 363 -5.22 3.89 -20.95
C LEU A 363 -5.08 2.68 -21.87
N LYS A 364 -5.63 1.55 -21.44
CA LYS A 364 -5.72 0.31 -22.20
C LYS A 364 -6.58 0.54 -23.45
N PRO A 365 -6.09 0.19 -24.65
CA PRO A 365 -6.89 0.24 -25.86
C PRO A 365 -8.09 -0.73 -25.77
N ALA A 366 -9.21 -0.36 -26.38
CA ALA A 366 -10.38 -1.22 -26.41
C ALA A 366 -10.06 -2.56 -27.10
N GLY A 367 -10.51 -3.68 -26.51
CA GLY A 367 -10.29 -5.02 -27.05
C GLY A 367 -8.89 -5.59 -26.88
N ALA A 368 -7.97 -4.92 -26.16
CA ALA A 368 -6.65 -5.47 -25.87
C ALA A 368 -6.75 -6.74 -25.01
N SER A 369 -6.25 -7.86 -25.55
CA SER A 369 -6.17 -9.17 -24.89
C SER A 369 -4.81 -9.81 -25.20
N LEU A 370 -4.42 -10.83 -24.42
CA LEU A 370 -3.24 -11.64 -24.71
C LEU A 370 -3.42 -12.55 -25.93
N ASP A 371 -4.67 -12.79 -26.35
CA ASP A 371 -5.01 -13.65 -27.49
C ASP A 371 -4.94 -12.94 -28.85
N THR A 372 -4.70 -11.62 -28.84
CA THR A 372 -4.67 -10.77 -30.04
C THR A 372 -3.34 -10.05 -30.16
N ASP A 373 -3.03 -9.57 -31.37
CA ASP A 373 -1.91 -8.65 -31.55
C ASP A 373 -2.17 -7.40 -30.71
N LEU A 374 -1.24 -7.11 -29.79
CA LEU A 374 -1.44 -6.05 -28.82
C LEU A 374 -1.48 -4.69 -29.52
N PRO A 375 -2.59 -3.94 -29.41
CA PRO A 375 -2.72 -2.63 -30.05
C PRO A 375 -1.77 -1.61 -29.42
N SER A 376 -1.37 -0.61 -30.21
CA SER A 376 -0.59 0.52 -29.73
C SER A 376 -1.36 1.31 -28.67
N VAL A 377 -0.71 1.61 -27.56
CA VAL A 377 -1.23 2.49 -26.51
C VAL A 377 -0.99 3.93 -26.95
N THR A 378 -2.07 4.70 -27.14
CA THR A 378 -1.98 6.10 -27.61
C THR A 378 -2.53 7.10 -26.62
N ASP A 379 -3.34 6.64 -25.66
CA ASP A 379 -4.15 7.51 -24.82
C ASP A 379 -3.61 7.62 -23.41
N VAL A 380 -3.60 8.84 -22.91
CA VAL A 380 -3.18 9.20 -21.56
C VAL A 380 -4.25 10.06 -20.92
N MET A 381 -4.64 9.70 -19.71
CA MET A 381 -5.55 10.47 -18.87
C MET A 381 -4.75 11.23 -17.81
N VAL A 382 -4.99 12.53 -17.66
CA VAL A 382 -4.57 13.26 -16.47
C VAL A 382 -5.71 13.19 -15.45
N ILE A 383 -5.44 12.59 -14.31
CA ILE A 383 -6.45 12.29 -13.28
C ILE A 383 -6.90 13.59 -12.61
N ASP A 384 -8.21 13.82 -12.61
CA ASP A 384 -8.85 14.90 -11.86
C ASP A 384 -9.32 14.39 -10.49
N ARG A 385 -10.04 13.25 -10.47
CA ARG A 385 -10.62 12.67 -9.25
C ARG A 385 -10.65 11.15 -9.28
N ILE A 386 -10.54 10.56 -8.09
CA ILE A 386 -10.75 9.13 -7.84
C ILE A 386 -11.94 9.02 -6.90
N GLN A 387 -12.99 8.29 -7.31
CA GLN A 387 -14.24 8.21 -6.57
C GLN A 387 -14.62 6.75 -6.29
N PHE A 388 -15.09 6.50 -5.08
CA PHE A 388 -15.79 5.27 -4.70
C PHE A 388 -17.29 5.53 -4.70
N LYS A 389 -17.99 5.00 -5.70
CA LYS A 389 -19.44 5.17 -5.91
C LYS A 389 -20.20 4.12 -5.11
N LEU A 390 -21.20 4.59 -4.37
CA LEU A 390 -22.18 3.84 -3.61
C LEU A 390 -23.52 3.97 -4.35
N ILE A 391 -23.99 2.89 -4.98
CA ILE A 391 -25.22 2.91 -5.79
C ILE A 391 -26.29 2.12 -5.04
N SER A 392 -27.45 2.74 -4.86
CA SER A 392 -28.52 2.25 -3.97
C SER A 392 -28.02 2.03 -2.54
N CYS A 393 -27.73 3.11 -1.82
CA CYS A 393 -27.26 3.07 -0.44
C CYS A 393 -28.25 2.35 0.49
N ILE A 394 -27.70 1.60 1.45
CA ILE A 394 -28.46 0.79 2.41
C ILE A 394 -28.45 1.50 3.77
N ASP A 395 -29.61 2.01 4.19
CA ASP A 395 -29.80 2.61 5.52
C ASP A 395 -30.32 1.56 6.52
N ASP A 396 -29.55 0.50 6.70
CA ASP A 396 -29.73 -0.45 7.80
C ASP A 396 -28.44 -0.49 8.62
N ALA A 397 -28.53 -0.14 9.90
CA ALA A 397 -27.40 -0.14 10.82
C ALA A 397 -26.79 -1.53 11.04
N GLN A 398 -27.55 -2.60 10.79
CA GLN A 398 -27.08 -3.98 10.90
C GLN A 398 -26.58 -4.54 9.57
N SER A 399 -26.84 -3.86 8.45
CA SER A 399 -26.39 -4.30 7.13
C SER A 399 -24.86 -4.34 7.09
N PRO A 400 -24.26 -5.43 6.57
CA PRO A 400 -22.84 -5.45 6.36
C PRO A 400 -22.37 -4.44 5.32
N LEU A 401 -23.23 -4.13 4.35
CA LEU A 401 -22.91 -3.30 3.19
C LEU A 401 -23.42 -1.86 3.37
N LEU A 402 -22.69 -0.93 2.75
CA LEU A 402 -23.07 0.48 2.64
C LEU A 402 -24.04 0.72 1.48
N ALA A 403 -23.96 -0.08 0.41
CA ALA A 403 -24.81 0.04 -0.77
C ALA A 403 -25.02 -1.32 -1.45
N GLU A 404 -26.03 -1.43 -2.31
CA GLU A 404 -26.25 -2.65 -3.10
C GLU A 404 -25.13 -2.88 -4.12
N LYS A 405 -24.60 -1.78 -4.70
CA LYS A 405 -23.52 -1.85 -5.69
C LYS A 405 -22.43 -0.83 -5.40
N HIS A 406 -21.19 -1.29 -5.52
CA HIS A 406 -20.00 -0.49 -5.30
C HIS A 406 -19.19 -0.39 -6.61
N GLN A 407 -18.66 0.79 -6.93
CA GLN A 407 -17.83 1.00 -8.10
C GLN A 407 -16.66 1.94 -7.78
N VAL A 408 -15.48 1.69 -8.33
CA VAL A 408 -14.40 2.69 -8.36
C VAL A 408 -14.35 3.32 -9.74
N ARG A 409 -14.22 4.65 -9.75
CA ARG A 409 -14.19 5.47 -10.96
C ARG A 409 -13.05 6.45 -10.89
N VAL A 410 -12.28 6.52 -11.97
CA VAL A 410 -11.23 7.51 -12.16
C VAL A 410 -11.72 8.47 -13.23
N ARG A 411 -11.77 9.75 -12.90
CA ARG A 411 -12.22 10.82 -13.78
C ARG A 411 -11.05 11.71 -14.14
N GLY A 412 -10.96 12.12 -15.40
CA GLY A 412 -9.85 12.94 -15.87
C GLY A 412 -10.00 13.44 -17.29
N LYS A 413 -9.02 14.22 -17.73
CA LYS A 413 -8.92 14.74 -19.09
C LYS A 413 -8.09 13.77 -19.93
N VAL A 414 -8.59 13.37 -21.10
CA VAL A 414 -7.91 12.39 -21.95
C VAL A 414 -7.27 13.07 -23.15
N TYR A 415 -6.00 12.73 -23.35
CA TYR A 415 -5.16 13.15 -24.46
C TYR A 415 -4.70 11.93 -25.24
N THR A 416 -4.41 12.10 -26.52
CA THR A 416 -4.01 11.01 -27.39
C THR A 416 -2.87 11.43 -28.32
N LEU A 417 -2.00 10.48 -28.65
CA LEU A 417 -1.02 10.60 -29.73
C LEU A 417 -1.60 10.24 -31.10
N SER A 418 -2.85 9.75 -31.17
CA SER A 418 -3.48 9.34 -32.43
C SER A 418 -4.34 10.47 -33.02
N PRO A 419 -3.98 11.03 -34.20
CA PRO A 419 -4.80 12.04 -34.86
C PRO A 419 -6.20 11.54 -35.24
N VAL A 420 -6.34 10.23 -35.51
CA VAL A 420 -7.62 9.61 -35.88
C VAL A 420 -8.61 9.58 -34.70
N ARG A 421 -8.09 9.49 -33.47
CA ARG A 421 -8.89 9.47 -32.25
C ARG A 421 -9.09 10.85 -31.64
N ALA A 422 -8.48 11.86 -32.25
CA ALA A 422 -8.56 13.22 -31.77
C ALA A 422 -9.96 13.79 -32.00
N TYR A 423 -10.44 14.53 -31.00
CA TYR A 423 -11.71 15.22 -31.06
C TYR A 423 -11.65 16.34 -32.10
N HIS A 424 -12.59 16.35 -33.03
CA HIS A 424 -12.81 17.43 -34.00
C HIS A 424 -14.29 17.79 -34.04
N GLU A 425 -14.60 19.07 -34.28
CA GLU A 425 -15.98 19.47 -34.47
C GLU A 425 -16.49 19.07 -35.86
N LEU A 426 -17.80 18.89 -35.98
CA LEU A 426 -18.45 18.54 -37.25
C LEU A 426 -18.16 19.63 -38.29
N GLY A 427 -17.41 19.30 -39.34
CA GLY A 427 -17.07 20.21 -40.43
C GLY A 427 -15.62 20.73 -40.44
N GLU A 428 -14.80 20.37 -39.44
CA GLU A 428 -13.37 20.74 -39.42
C GLU A 428 -12.48 19.69 -40.10
N TYR A 429 -11.44 20.15 -40.81
CA TYR A 429 -10.41 19.30 -41.42
C TYR A 429 -9.39 18.83 -40.38
N GLY A 430 -9.83 17.96 -39.47
CA GLY A 430 -8.99 17.36 -38.43
C GLY A 430 -8.54 18.36 -37.35
N PRO A 431 -8.35 17.90 -36.11
CA PRO A 431 -8.01 18.81 -35.03
C PRO A 431 -6.50 19.11 -35.04
N PRO A 432 -6.08 20.37 -34.85
CA PRO A 432 -4.67 20.69 -34.71
C PRO A 432 -4.10 20.05 -33.43
N PRO A 433 -2.81 19.67 -33.43
CA PRO A 433 -2.15 19.22 -32.22
C PRO A 433 -2.06 20.36 -31.21
N LEU A 434 -1.98 20.00 -29.93
CA LEU A 434 -1.72 20.92 -28.83
C LEU A 434 -0.38 21.62 -29.02
N SER A 435 -0.37 22.92 -28.75
CA SER A 435 0.86 23.70 -28.64
C SER A 435 1.70 23.22 -27.44
N ARG A 436 3.00 23.54 -27.46
CA ARG A 436 3.92 23.24 -26.35
C ARG A 436 3.42 23.77 -24.99
N HIS A 437 2.84 24.97 -24.99
CA HIS A 437 2.30 25.57 -23.77
C HIS A 437 1.06 24.82 -23.26
N GLU A 438 0.17 24.39 -24.17
CA GLU A 438 -0.99 23.57 -23.79
C GLU A 438 -0.58 22.20 -23.26
N VAL A 439 0.48 21.57 -23.79
CA VAL A 439 1.01 20.31 -23.26
C VAL A 439 1.55 20.50 -21.84
N ILE A 440 2.33 21.56 -21.59
CA ILE A 440 2.85 21.88 -20.24
C ILE A 440 1.70 22.09 -19.26
N ASN A 441 0.67 22.85 -19.66
CA ASN A 441 -0.49 23.10 -18.80
C ASN A 441 -1.35 21.83 -18.58
N ALA A 442 -1.40 20.93 -19.56
CA ALA A 442 -2.16 19.70 -19.47
C ALA A 442 -1.53 18.72 -18.48
N PHE A 443 -0.22 18.53 -18.54
CA PHE A 443 0.47 17.47 -17.79
C PHE A 443 1.16 17.92 -16.51
N GLN A 444 1.25 19.24 -16.23
CA GLN A 444 1.72 19.94 -15.01
C GLN A 444 3.10 19.55 -14.44
N GLN A 445 3.44 18.27 -14.38
CA GLN A 445 4.63 17.69 -13.75
C GLN A 445 5.62 17.11 -14.76
N THR A 446 5.29 17.08 -16.06
CA THR A 446 6.06 16.35 -17.06
C THR A 446 6.16 17.08 -18.40
N SER A 447 7.38 17.21 -18.94
CA SER A 447 7.59 17.61 -20.33
C SER A 447 7.20 16.45 -21.26
N MET A 448 5.91 16.32 -21.58
CA MET A 448 5.38 15.23 -22.41
C MET A 448 5.58 15.44 -23.93
N THR A 449 6.15 16.57 -24.35
CA THR A 449 6.23 16.95 -25.78
C THR A 449 7.07 16.01 -26.63
N GLU A 450 8.06 15.33 -26.04
CA GLU A 450 8.97 14.43 -26.76
C GLU A 450 8.31 13.09 -27.17
N TYR A 451 7.11 12.78 -26.65
CA TYR A 451 6.34 11.64 -27.16
C TYR A 451 5.78 11.87 -28.56
N GLY A 452 5.60 13.12 -28.97
CA GLY A 452 5.01 13.49 -30.26
C GLY A 452 3.87 14.51 -30.14
N PRO A 453 3.12 14.75 -31.24
CA PRO A 453 2.00 15.68 -31.23
C PRO A 453 0.85 15.12 -30.38
N TRP A 454 0.49 15.86 -29.34
CA TRP A 454 -0.65 15.52 -28.49
C TRP A 454 -1.94 16.13 -29.02
N TYR A 455 -3.04 15.40 -28.90
CA TYR A 455 -4.36 15.87 -29.25
C TYR A 455 -5.31 15.67 -28.07
N ARG A 456 -6.39 16.46 -28.01
CA ARG A 456 -7.48 16.21 -27.08
C ARG A 456 -8.33 15.05 -27.61
N ALA A 457 -8.65 14.07 -26.79
CA ALA A 457 -9.55 12.99 -27.18
C ALA A 457 -11.03 13.41 -27.09
N HIS A 458 -11.34 14.49 -26.36
CA HIS A 458 -12.69 15.01 -26.17
C HIS A 458 -12.71 16.55 -26.19
N LYS A 459 -13.91 17.11 -26.31
CA LYS A 459 -14.15 18.56 -26.21
C LYS A 459 -13.53 19.14 -24.94
N ILE A 460 -13.03 20.38 -25.05
CA ILE A 460 -12.49 21.13 -23.90
C ILE A 460 -13.53 21.18 -22.78
N GLY A 461 -13.08 20.93 -21.55
CA GLY A 461 -13.93 20.91 -20.35
C GLY A 461 -14.60 19.56 -20.07
N THR A 462 -14.55 18.60 -21.01
CA THR A 462 -15.11 17.26 -20.79
C THR A 462 -14.19 16.42 -19.91
N LEU A 463 -14.74 15.90 -18.81
CA LEU A 463 -14.11 14.87 -17.98
C LEU A 463 -14.61 13.49 -18.40
N VAL A 464 -13.69 12.58 -18.68
CA VAL A 464 -13.98 11.19 -19.00
C VAL A 464 -13.89 10.37 -17.73
N GLU A 465 -14.83 9.45 -17.55
CA GLU A 465 -14.82 8.49 -16.47
C GLU A 465 -14.43 7.11 -16.99
N VAL A 466 -13.46 6.46 -16.32
CA VAL A 466 -13.02 5.10 -16.61
C VAL A 466 -13.05 4.23 -15.36
N SER A 467 -13.16 2.92 -15.56
CA SER A 467 -12.91 1.94 -14.49
C SER A 467 -11.41 1.77 -14.25
N GLN A 468 -11.05 1.26 -13.08
CA GLN A 468 -9.69 0.91 -12.73
C GLN A 468 -9.06 -0.12 -13.70
N ASP A 469 -9.88 -0.96 -14.33
CA ASP A 469 -9.42 -1.98 -15.28
C ASP A 469 -8.84 -1.38 -16.58
N MET A 470 -9.26 -0.16 -16.93
CA MET A 470 -8.78 0.56 -18.11
C MET A 470 -7.40 1.19 -17.92
N ILE A 471 -6.92 1.33 -16.67
CA ILE A 471 -5.64 1.95 -16.39
C ILE A 471 -4.53 0.91 -16.47
N ILE A 472 -3.49 1.17 -17.27
CA ILE A 472 -2.30 0.33 -17.37
C ILE A 472 -1.35 0.63 -16.21
N GLY A 473 -1.01 1.91 -16.04
CA GLY A 473 -0.07 2.43 -15.05
C GLY A 473 0.22 3.91 -15.31
N ARG A 474 1.11 4.50 -14.52
CA ARG A 474 1.59 5.88 -14.70
C ARG A 474 2.26 6.07 -16.05
N CYS A 475 2.14 7.27 -16.61
CA CYS A 475 2.83 7.70 -17.81
C CYS A 475 4.12 8.41 -17.39
N TYR A 476 5.27 7.80 -17.65
CA TYR A 476 6.55 8.40 -17.27
C TYR A 476 6.99 9.47 -18.26
N GLU A 477 7.89 10.32 -17.81
CA GLU A 477 8.59 11.32 -18.61
C GLU A 477 9.25 10.65 -19.83
N PRO A 478 9.14 11.22 -21.05
CA PRO A 478 9.77 10.65 -22.24
C PRO A 478 11.27 10.43 -22.08
N SER A 479 11.97 11.38 -21.44
CA SER A 479 13.40 11.26 -21.19
C SER A 479 13.73 10.11 -20.23
N ALA A 480 12.87 9.79 -19.26
CA ALA A 480 13.03 8.62 -18.40
C ALA A 480 12.77 7.32 -19.17
N MET A 481 11.76 7.32 -20.05
CA MET A 481 11.48 6.20 -20.94
C MET A 481 12.66 5.89 -21.86
N GLU A 482 13.25 6.91 -22.47
CA GLU A 482 14.42 6.76 -23.33
C GLU A 482 15.62 6.17 -22.57
N LEU A 483 15.90 6.67 -21.37
CA LEU A 483 17.01 6.17 -20.55
C LEU A 483 16.81 4.72 -20.08
N VAL A 484 15.59 4.34 -19.71
CA VAL A 484 15.31 3.02 -19.13
C VAL A 484 15.05 1.96 -20.20
N PHE A 485 14.37 2.33 -21.28
CA PHE A 485 13.88 1.39 -22.30
C PHE A 485 14.46 1.61 -23.70
N GLY A 486 15.23 2.69 -23.92
CA GLY A 486 15.78 3.05 -25.24
C GLY A 486 14.72 3.43 -26.28
N LYS A 487 13.50 3.75 -25.81
CA LYS A 487 12.37 4.16 -26.66
C LYS A 487 11.27 4.82 -25.84
N THR A 488 10.51 5.69 -26.49
CA THR A 488 9.35 6.42 -25.92
C THR A 488 8.00 5.71 -26.19
N ALA A 489 7.98 4.39 -26.20
CA ALA A 489 6.76 3.62 -26.51
C ALA A 489 5.85 3.47 -25.29
N LEU A 490 4.60 3.96 -25.37
CA LEU A 490 3.63 3.90 -24.24
C LEU A 490 3.11 2.49 -23.90
N ASN A 491 3.34 1.50 -24.77
CA ASN A 491 2.88 0.12 -24.60
C ASN A 491 3.91 -0.83 -23.96
N PHE A 492 5.02 -0.30 -23.44
CA PHE A 492 6.18 -1.09 -22.97
C PHE A 492 5.83 -2.20 -21.95
N ASP A 493 4.76 -2.04 -21.17
CA ASP A 493 4.36 -2.96 -20.11
C ASP A 493 2.92 -3.50 -20.27
N LEU A 494 2.24 -3.23 -21.39
CA LEU A 494 0.86 -3.68 -21.63
C LEU A 494 0.74 -5.21 -21.54
N ALA A 495 1.66 -5.93 -22.19
CA ALA A 495 1.70 -7.38 -22.16
C ALA A 495 1.89 -7.92 -20.73
N GLY A 496 2.83 -7.33 -19.99
CA GLY A 496 3.13 -7.73 -18.61
C GLY A 496 1.96 -7.42 -17.66
N MET A 497 1.28 -6.29 -17.85
CA MET A 497 0.08 -5.95 -17.10
C MET A 497 -1.05 -6.96 -17.34
N LEU A 498 -1.37 -7.27 -18.61
CA LEU A 498 -2.41 -8.24 -18.96
C LEU A 498 -2.08 -9.63 -18.42
N ALA A 499 -0.85 -10.12 -18.63
CA ALA A 499 -0.40 -11.42 -18.16
C ALA A 499 -0.41 -11.54 -16.63
N SER A 500 0.00 -10.49 -15.93
CA SER A 500 0.04 -10.53 -14.47
C SER A 500 -1.36 -10.45 -13.85
N ARG A 501 -2.28 -9.67 -14.46
CA ARG A 501 -3.67 -9.61 -14.00
C ARG A 501 -4.40 -10.93 -14.26
N ASP A 502 -4.17 -11.55 -15.42
CA ASP A 502 -4.69 -12.90 -15.71
C ASP A 502 -4.16 -13.94 -14.73
N TRP A 503 -2.86 -13.91 -14.43
CA TRP A 503 -2.25 -14.76 -13.41
C TRP A 503 -2.90 -14.55 -12.04
N ALA A 504 -3.04 -13.29 -11.59
CA ALA A 504 -3.63 -12.97 -10.30
C ALA A 504 -5.03 -13.57 -10.12
N ARG A 505 -5.88 -13.50 -11.15
CA ARG A 505 -7.25 -14.07 -11.10
C ARG A 505 -7.28 -15.58 -10.89
N ARG A 506 -6.21 -16.28 -11.27
CA ARG A 506 -6.09 -17.75 -11.12
C ARG A 506 -5.31 -18.15 -9.87
N ALA A 507 -4.41 -17.30 -9.38
CA ALA A 507 -3.46 -17.63 -8.34
C ALA A 507 -3.77 -17.00 -6.97
N ASP A 508 -4.53 -15.91 -6.92
CA ASP A 508 -4.86 -15.23 -5.67
C ASP A 508 -5.97 -15.95 -4.93
N ASN A 509 -5.67 -16.57 -3.79
CA ASN A 509 -6.66 -17.33 -3.01
C ASN A 509 -7.73 -16.43 -2.37
N ARG A 510 -7.58 -15.10 -2.45
CA ARG A 510 -8.54 -14.13 -1.96
C ARG A 510 -9.58 -13.74 -3.02
N LEU A 511 -9.34 -14.10 -4.29
CA LEU A 511 -10.28 -13.94 -5.39
C LEU A 511 -11.14 -15.19 -5.55
N HIS A 512 -12.42 -14.99 -5.85
CA HIS A 512 -13.36 -16.05 -6.26
C HIS A 512 -13.49 -16.10 -7.79
N ASP A 513 -14.02 -17.20 -8.33
CA ASP A 513 -14.09 -17.47 -9.77
C ASP A 513 -14.85 -16.38 -10.57
N ASP A 514 -15.78 -15.67 -9.93
CA ASP A 514 -16.58 -14.58 -10.50
C ASP A 514 -15.95 -13.18 -10.31
N GLN A 515 -14.82 -13.08 -9.60
CA GLN A 515 -14.18 -11.82 -9.23
C GLN A 515 -12.93 -11.53 -10.07
N HIS A 516 -12.94 -10.38 -10.73
CA HIS A 516 -11.78 -9.91 -11.50
C HIS A 516 -10.78 -9.09 -10.68
N TRP A 517 -11.18 -8.58 -9.52
CA TRP A 517 -10.43 -7.63 -8.71
C TRP A 517 -10.63 -7.87 -7.23
N PHE A 518 -9.55 -7.82 -6.45
CA PHE A 518 -9.56 -7.88 -5.00
C PHE A 518 -9.58 -6.46 -4.44
N TRP A 519 -10.64 -6.14 -3.70
CA TRP A 519 -10.87 -4.82 -3.13
C TRP A 519 -10.38 -4.82 -1.70
N ALA A 520 -9.25 -4.17 -1.46
CA ALA A 520 -8.67 -4.08 -0.14
C ALA A 520 -9.02 -2.74 0.52
N ASP A 521 -9.27 -2.79 1.84
CA ASP A 521 -9.48 -1.64 2.69
C ASP A 521 -8.20 -0.82 2.84
N TYR A 522 -7.03 -1.48 2.85
CA TYR A 522 -5.70 -0.88 2.99
C TYR A 522 -4.63 -1.63 2.18
N ARG A 523 -3.49 -0.96 1.95
CA ARG A 523 -2.44 -1.47 1.05
C ARG A 523 -1.83 -2.80 1.49
N THR A 524 -1.55 -2.99 2.78
CA THR A 524 -0.95 -4.26 3.25
C THR A 524 -1.88 -5.45 3.04
N GLN A 525 -3.20 -5.23 3.15
CA GLN A 525 -4.20 -6.24 2.78
C GLN A 525 -4.24 -6.46 1.27
N ALA A 526 -4.12 -5.42 0.43
CA ALA A 526 -4.01 -5.59 -1.03
C ALA A 526 -2.83 -6.50 -1.40
N LEU A 527 -1.69 -6.29 -0.74
CA LEU A 527 -0.47 -7.06 -0.95
C LEU A 527 -0.47 -8.44 -0.28
N GLY A 528 -1.42 -8.75 0.61
CA GLY A 528 -1.43 -10.01 1.36
C GLY A 528 -0.23 -10.14 2.30
N ILE A 529 0.25 -9.01 2.84
CA ILE A 529 1.41 -8.93 3.72
C ILE A 529 0.94 -8.67 5.15
N ASP A 530 1.05 -9.70 5.98
CA ASP A 530 0.69 -9.66 7.39
C ASP A 530 1.91 -9.30 8.26
N THR A 531 3.12 -9.60 7.78
CA THR A 531 4.39 -9.21 8.40
C THR A 531 5.36 -8.69 7.35
N LEU A 532 6.12 -7.64 7.69
CA LEU A 532 7.15 -7.06 6.82
C LEU A 532 8.42 -6.88 7.65
N ASN A 533 9.53 -7.49 7.20
CA ASN A 533 10.79 -7.48 7.93
C ASN A 533 10.67 -8.05 9.36
N GLY A 534 9.87 -9.10 9.53
CA GLY A 534 9.69 -9.80 10.81
C GLY A 534 8.81 -9.08 11.82
N GLU A 535 8.27 -7.91 11.47
CA GLU A 535 7.33 -7.15 12.29
C GLU A 535 5.92 -7.32 11.73
N ASP A 536 4.93 -7.56 12.60
CA ASP A 536 3.53 -7.66 12.22
C ASP A 536 2.99 -6.28 11.81
N VAL A 537 2.30 -6.20 10.67
CA VAL A 537 1.84 -4.94 10.06
C VAL A 537 0.33 -4.87 9.89
N GLY A 538 -0.20 -3.65 9.75
CA GLY A 538 -1.63 -3.41 9.56
C GLY A 538 -2.46 -3.93 10.74
N ARG A 539 -3.51 -4.70 10.44
CA ARG A 539 -4.42 -5.24 11.48
C ARG A 539 -3.78 -6.29 12.39
N TYR A 540 -2.65 -6.86 11.98
CA TYR A 540 -1.98 -7.94 12.73
C TYR A 540 -0.96 -7.42 13.73
N SER A 541 -0.61 -6.13 13.66
CA SER A 541 0.39 -5.54 14.55
C SER A 541 -0.04 -5.67 16.02
N ASP A 542 0.81 -6.29 16.85
CA ASP A 542 0.56 -6.46 18.30
C ASP A 542 0.44 -5.13 19.05
N ALA A 543 0.96 -4.05 18.46
CA ALA A 543 0.81 -2.72 19.01
C ALA A 543 -0.65 -2.21 18.85
N ARG A 544 -1.49 -2.84 17.99
CA ARG A 544 -2.89 -2.48 17.68
C ARG A 544 -3.84 -2.81 18.81
N ASN A 545 -3.78 -1.95 19.83
CA ASN A 545 -4.69 -1.96 20.97
C ASN A 545 -5.74 -0.86 20.86
N CYS A 546 -6.84 -1.15 20.15
CA CYS A 546 -7.93 -0.20 19.91
C CYS A 546 -8.53 0.37 21.22
N LYS A 547 -8.54 -0.40 22.32
CA LYS A 547 -9.04 0.05 23.61
C LYS A 547 -8.12 1.10 24.24
N MET A 548 -6.82 0.83 24.26
CA MET A 548 -5.81 1.78 24.75
C MET A 548 -5.81 3.06 23.91
N TRP A 549 -5.90 2.92 22.59
CA TRP A 549 -5.95 4.01 21.63
C TRP A 549 -7.13 4.96 21.84
N LYS A 550 -8.34 4.43 21.96
CA LYS A 550 -9.51 5.26 22.28
C LYS A 550 -9.36 5.98 23.61
N ALA A 551 -8.82 5.28 24.60
CA ALA A 551 -8.58 5.89 25.90
C ALA A 551 -7.57 7.05 25.81
N VAL A 552 -6.49 6.89 25.04
CA VAL A 552 -5.52 7.96 24.75
C VAL A 552 -6.20 9.13 24.01
N LEU A 553 -7.04 8.86 23.01
CA LEU A 553 -7.78 9.91 22.30
C LEU A 553 -8.71 10.68 23.25
N ASN A 554 -9.48 9.98 24.08
CA ASN A 554 -10.35 10.61 25.06
C ASN A 554 -9.56 11.50 26.03
N ILE A 555 -8.34 11.09 26.43
CA ILE A 555 -7.45 11.89 27.27
C ILE A 555 -6.99 13.15 26.53
N LEU A 556 -6.52 13.01 25.29
CA LEU A 556 -6.08 14.13 24.45
C LEU A 556 -7.22 15.14 24.19
N ASP A 557 -8.45 14.66 24.06
CA ASP A 557 -9.65 15.48 23.82
C ASP A 557 -10.23 16.09 25.11
N GLY A 558 -9.68 15.76 26.29
CA GLY A 558 -10.22 16.21 27.57
C GLY A 558 -11.58 15.59 27.93
N THR A 559 -11.97 14.48 27.29
CA THR A 559 -13.24 13.77 27.51
C THR A 559 -13.07 12.47 28.29
N ALA A 560 -11.87 12.18 28.77
CA ALA A 560 -11.52 10.94 29.45
C ALA A 560 -12.30 10.70 30.76
N SER A 561 -12.83 9.49 30.87
CA SER A 561 -13.31 8.91 32.12
C SER A 561 -12.15 8.33 32.94
N LYS A 562 -12.40 8.00 34.21
CA LYS A 562 -11.43 7.30 35.07
C LYS A 562 -10.95 5.98 34.45
N GLY A 563 -11.85 5.26 33.76
CA GLY A 563 -11.51 4.01 33.08
C GLY A 563 -10.59 4.19 31.87
N ASP A 564 -10.62 5.36 31.23
CA ASP A 564 -9.72 5.68 30.13
C ASP A 564 -8.28 5.85 30.63
N TYR A 565 -8.06 6.51 31.77
CA TYR A 565 -6.71 6.63 32.34
C TYR A 565 -6.07 5.27 32.67
N ASP A 566 -6.86 4.32 33.14
CA ASP A 566 -6.40 2.95 33.40
C ASP A 566 -6.14 2.19 32.09
N ALA A 567 -7.01 2.36 31.08
CA ALA A 567 -6.90 1.69 29.80
C ALA A 567 -5.80 2.24 28.88
N ALA A 568 -5.45 3.52 29.02
CA ALA A 568 -4.44 4.21 28.20
C ALA A 568 -3.00 3.75 28.48
N LYS A 569 -2.78 2.99 29.59
CA LYS A 569 -1.48 2.45 29.98
C LYS A 569 -0.33 3.48 29.92
N LEU A 570 -0.63 4.75 30.23
CA LEU A 570 0.35 5.84 30.17
C LEU A 570 1.44 5.61 31.23
N PRO A 571 2.73 5.85 30.91
CA PRO A 571 3.79 5.83 31.91
C PRO A 571 3.45 6.84 33.02
N ARG A 572 3.28 6.36 34.26
CA ARG A 572 3.08 7.26 35.41
C ARG A 572 4.36 8.07 35.59
N ARG A 573 4.24 9.40 35.68
CA ARG A 573 5.37 10.32 35.92
C ARG A 573 6.25 9.80 37.07
N ALA A 574 7.56 9.80 36.83
CA ALA A 574 8.60 9.38 37.77
C ALA A 574 8.44 10.09 39.12
N GLY A 575 8.34 9.30 40.19
CA GLY A 575 8.13 9.81 41.54
C GLY A 575 7.75 8.77 42.60
N ARG A 576 7.59 7.48 42.22
CA ARG A 576 7.39 6.40 43.18
C ARG A 576 8.29 5.20 42.82
N PRO A 577 8.95 4.53 43.79
CA PRO A 577 9.95 3.51 43.47
C PRO A 577 9.35 2.36 42.68
N LEU A 578 10.11 1.89 41.69
CA LEU A 578 9.78 0.78 40.82
C LEU A 578 9.55 -0.51 41.65
N SER A 579 8.40 -1.14 41.49
CA SER A 579 8.27 -2.58 41.73
C SER A 579 8.96 -3.30 40.57
N THR A 580 9.77 -4.29 40.91
CA THR A 580 10.72 -5.02 40.06
C THR A 580 10.07 -5.92 39.00
N THR A 581 9.44 -5.33 37.99
CA THR A 581 9.09 -6.02 36.74
C THR A 581 9.33 -5.08 35.57
N LYS A 582 10.37 -5.40 34.77
CA LYS A 582 10.76 -4.69 33.55
C LYS A 582 9.69 -4.88 32.46
N ASP A 583 8.59 -4.13 32.52
CA ASP A 583 7.75 -3.90 31.36
C ASP A 583 8.35 -2.73 30.57
N LYS A 584 9.02 -3.04 29.46
CA LYS A 584 9.48 -2.04 28.49
C LYS A 584 8.25 -1.26 28.00
N SER A 585 8.31 0.06 28.02
CA SER A 585 7.18 0.91 27.65
C SER A 585 6.77 0.69 26.19
N GLN A 586 5.58 0.12 25.98
CA GLN A 586 4.93 -0.04 24.66
C GLN A 586 4.75 1.30 23.91
N PHE A 587 4.88 2.45 24.56
CA PHE A 587 4.71 3.76 23.93
C PHE A 587 5.73 4.08 22.83
N ALA A 588 6.97 3.58 22.95
CA ALA A 588 7.96 3.68 21.88
C ALA A 588 7.62 2.77 20.67
N GLU A 589 6.78 1.76 20.89
CA GLU A 589 6.25 0.89 19.82
C GLU A 589 4.99 1.46 19.16
N ILE A 590 4.28 2.39 19.81
CA ILE A 590 3.11 3.06 19.22
C ILE A 590 3.53 3.91 18.00
N GLY A 591 4.74 4.47 17.98
CA GLY A 591 5.33 5.10 16.79
C GLY A 591 5.66 4.11 15.67
N LYS A 592 5.78 2.80 15.97
CA LYS A 592 5.98 1.74 14.98
C LYS A 592 4.68 1.30 14.32
N MET A 593 3.52 1.73 14.78
CA MET A 593 2.23 1.14 14.40
C MET A 593 1.72 1.54 13.04
N SER A 594 2.15 2.71 12.60
CA SER A 594 1.76 3.22 11.31
C SER A 594 2.83 2.89 10.27
N THR A 595 3.84 2.06 10.56
CA THR A 595 5.11 1.96 9.81
C THR A 595 5.09 1.51 8.34
N LEU A 596 3.95 1.18 7.72
CA LEU A 596 3.90 1.07 6.25
C LEU A 596 3.24 2.27 5.57
N VAL A 597 2.36 2.98 6.27
CA VAL A 597 1.75 4.22 5.80
C VAL A 597 2.49 5.43 6.40
N THR A 598 2.80 5.46 7.68
CA THR A 598 3.64 6.50 8.33
C THR A 598 5.14 6.38 8.07
N ARG A 599 5.74 5.20 7.79
CA ARG A 599 7.09 5.23 7.15
C ARG A 599 7.03 5.68 5.70
N ALA A 600 5.91 5.43 5.01
CA ALA A 600 5.68 5.99 3.68
C ALA A 600 5.52 7.53 3.68
N LEU A 601 5.21 8.12 4.83
CA LEU A 601 4.80 9.52 4.96
C LEU A 601 5.74 10.40 5.80
N HIS A 602 6.99 9.96 6.03
CA HIS A 602 8.10 10.78 6.55
C HIS A 602 7.77 11.66 7.77
N ILE A 603 7.82 11.07 8.97
CA ILE A 603 8.12 11.82 10.18
C ILE A 603 9.21 11.08 10.95
N ASP A 604 10.25 11.83 11.33
CA ASP A 604 11.44 11.42 12.06
C ASP A 604 11.14 10.49 13.24
N THR A 605 11.66 9.27 13.15
CA THR A 605 12.18 8.56 14.31
C THR A 605 13.55 8.07 13.89
N SER A 606 14.57 8.70 14.45
CA SER A 606 15.96 8.31 14.31
C SER A 606 16.10 6.80 14.49
N ALA A 607 16.88 6.20 13.61
CA ALA A 607 17.30 4.82 13.72
C ALA A 607 17.92 4.60 15.10
N ASN A 608 17.27 3.82 15.96
CA ASN A 608 17.94 3.21 17.12
C ASN A 608 18.91 2.16 16.58
N VAL A 609 20.09 2.62 16.16
CA VAL A 609 21.29 1.79 16.11
C VAL A 609 21.72 1.62 17.56
N SER A 610 21.65 0.38 18.04
CA SER A 610 22.28 -0.03 19.29
C SER A 610 23.77 0.30 19.22
N SER A 611 24.19 1.29 19.99
CA SER A 611 25.57 1.42 20.46
C SER A 611 25.50 1.79 21.94
N ASN A 612 26.03 0.90 22.77
CA ASN A 612 26.30 1.17 24.18
C ASN A 612 27.58 2.00 24.20
N GLU A 613 27.51 3.31 24.41
CA GLU A 613 28.66 4.07 24.92
C GLU A 613 28.16 5.13 25.91
N ASP A 614 29.03 5.36 26.89
CA ASP A 614 28.72 5.89 28.20
C ASP A 614 28.28 7.35 28.23
N VAL A 615 27.56 7.63 29.32
CA VAL A 615 27.10 8.92 29.78
C VAL A 615 28.27 9.88 29.94
N ASP A 616 28.20 11.05 29.29
CA ASP A 616 28.80 12.24 29.86
C ASP A 616 27.85 13.44 29.80
N ASN A 617 27.93 14.23 30.86
CA ASN A 617 26.85 15.01 31.43
C ASN A 617 27.17 16.50 31.27
N THR A 618 26.39 17.24 30.48
CA THR A 618 26.40 18.72 30.56
C THR A 618 25.01 19.32 30.36
N THR A 619 24.60 20.00 31.41
CA THR A 619 23.38 20.76 31.68
C THR A 619 23.27 22.09 30.93
N SER A 620 22.05 22.67 31.03
CA SER A 620 21.62 24.06 30.80
C SER A 620 21.07 24.34 29.39
N SER A 621 20.00 25.10 29.18
CA SER A 621 18.96 25.68 30.04
C SER A 621 17.86 26.19 29.11
N GLU A 622 16.64 26.28 29.63
CA GLU A 622 15.48 26.90 29.02
C GLU A 622 15.74 28.38 28.67
N ASP A 623 15.16 28.88 27.57
CA ASP A 623 14.63 30.25 27.55
C ASP A 623 13.57 30.45 26.46
N GLU A 624 12.60 31.28 26.82
CA GLU A 624 11.31 31.52 26.17
C GLU A 624 11.36 32.49 24.98
N GLY A 625 10.35 32.35 24.09
CA GLY A 625 9.50 33.42 23.53
C GLY A 625 10.12 34.69 22.90
N GLY A 626 9.77 34.95 21.64
CA GLY A 626 9.82 36.31 21.09
C GLY A 626 9.56 36.43 19.59
N ASP A 627 8.36 36.91 19.26
CA ASP A 627 7.97 37.46 17.95
C ASP A 627 8.95 38.54 17.46
N MET A 628 9.37 38.50 16.19
CA MET A 628 9.56 39.73 15.41
C MET A 628 9.65 39.50 13.90
N ALA A 629 8.76 40.18 13.18
CA ALA A 629 8.82 40.41 11.74
C ALA A 629 9.90 41.45 11.40
N MET A 630 10.60 41.28 10.26
CA MET A 630 11.23 42.34 9.46
C MET A 630 11.45 41.76 8.05
N ALA A 631 10.77 42.25 7.02
CA ALA A 631 11.04 43.50 6.29
C ALA A 631 12.31 43.44 5.43
N ILE A 632 12.06 43.47 4.12
CA ILE A 632 13.00 43.61 3.01
C ILE A 632 13.64 45.00 3.09
N ASP A 633 14.95 45.10 2.91
CA ASP A 633 15.54 46.32 2.36
C ASP A 633 16.67 46.03 1.38
N TYR A 634 16.55 46.66 0.21
CA TYR A 634 17.51 46.69 -0.87
C TYR A 634 18.44 47.88 -0.64
N ARG A 635 19.77 47.70 -0.72
CA ARG A 635 20.64 48.82 -1.08
C ARG A 635 21.88 48.41 -1.85
N ASN A 636 22.10 49.23 -2.87
CA ASN A 636 22.98 49.10 -4.02
C ASN A 636 24.26 49.93 -3.79
N LYS A 637 25.28 49.68 -4.64
CA LYS A 637 26.40 50.55 -5.11
C LYS A 637 27.78 50.49 -4.37
N PRO A 638 28.92 50.87 -5.03
CA PRO A 638 29.47 50.32 -6.30
C PRO A 638 31.04 50.37 -6.44
N LEU A 639 31.53 49.75 -7.53
CA LEU A 639 32.63 50.13 -8.45
C LEU A 639 34.14 50.14 -8.09
N GLY A 640 34.89 49.45 -8.98
CA GLY A 640 36.29 49.68 -9.39
C GLY A 640 36.95 48.35 -9.79
N GLY A 641 37.47 48.06 -10.99
CA GLY A 641 37.76 48.84 -12.19
C GLY A 641 39.13 48.40 -12.74
N GLY A 642 39.17 47.83 -13.95
CA GLY A 642 40.38 47.57 -14.75
C GLY A 642 40.68 46.09 -15.04
N SER A 643 41.11 45.63 -16.23
CA SER A 643 40.87 45.88 -17.66
C SER A 643 41.91 45.04 -18.43
N ASN A 644 41.61 44.69 -19.69
CA ASN A 644 42.40 43.94 -20.70
C ASN A 644 42.14 42.42 -20.64
N GLY A 645 41.54 41.73 -21.62
CA GLY A 645 41.24 42.07 -23.02
C GLY A 645 42.12 41.21 -23.94
N ASP A 646 41.61 40.08 -24.43
CA ASP A 646 41.94 39.61 -25.78
C ASP A 646 40.86 38.66 -26.33
N ASN A 647 40.57 38.80 -27.62
CA ASN A 647 39.52 38.14 -28.38
C ASN A 647 39.98 36.80 -28.95
N GLY A 648 39.14 35.78 -28.87
CA GLY A 648 39.38 34.49 -29.51
C GLY A 648 38.07 33.74 -29.77
N ASN A 649 37.52 33.96 -30.96
CA ASN A 649 36.34 33.32 -31.51
C ASN A 649 36.65 31.85 -31.89
N SER A 650 35.95 30.87 -31.32
CA SER A 650 35.79 29.55 -31.95
C SER A 650 34.60 28.80 -31.36
N ASP A 651 33.51 28.76 -32.13
CA ASP A 651 32.48 27.74 -32.06
C ASP A 651 33.10 26.35 -32.14
N THR A 652 32.80 25.48 -31.19
CA THR A 652 32.94 24.03 -31.39
C THR A 652 31.83 23.32 -30.62
N GLN A 653 30.69 23.15 -31.31
CA GLN A 653 29.71 22.12 -31.00
C GLN A 653 30.38 20.76 -31.16
N VAL A 654 30.62 20.07 -30.04
CA VAL A 654 31.02 18.66 -30.06
C VAL A 654 29.75 17.82 -30.17
N ASN A 655 29.38 17.50 -31.41
CA ASN A 655 28.36 16.51 -31.73
C ASN A 655 28.88 15.11 -31.40
N PHE A 656 28.34 14.47 -30.36
CA PHE A 656 28.44 13.02 -30.20
C PHE A 656 27.25 12.35 -30.90
N SER A 657 27.43 12.06 -32.20
CA SER A 657 26.56 11.16 -32.95
C SER A 657 27.04 9.72 -32.73
N VAL A 658 26.29 8.91 -31.98
CA VAL A 658 26.45 7.45 -31.98
C VAL A 658 25.38 6.88 -32.90
N SER A 659 25.79 6.56 -34.13
CA SER A 659 24.97 5.92 -35.14
C SER A 659 24.92 4.41 -34.87
N LEU A 660 23.74 3.87 -34.50
CA LEU A 660 23.48 2.42 -34.56
C LEU A 660 22.80 2.08 -35.89
N PRO A 661 23.33 1.16 -36.71
CA PRO A 661 22.65 0.73 -37.92
C PRO A 661 21.73 -0.44 -37.60
N ILE A 662 20.42 -0.28 -37.72
CA ILE A 662 19.51 -1.44 -37.85
C ILE A 662 18.71 -1.27 -39.14
N ARG A 663 18.99 -2.19 -40.06
CA ARG A 663 18.33 -2.38 -41.34
C ARG A 663 17.03 -3.15 -41.10
N VAL A 664 15.90 -2.57 -41.50
CA VAL A 664 14.60 -3.23 -41.46
C VAL A 664 14.45 -4.06 -42.72
N ASP A 665 14.70 -5.37 -42.64
CA ASP A 665 14.27 -6.30 -43.69
C ASP A 665 12.94 -6.95 -43.27
N SER A 666 11.89 -6.62 -44.02
CA SER A 666 10.55 -7.19 -43.93
C SER A 666 10.56 -8.67 -44.31
N VAL A 667 10.23 -9.56 -43.37
CA VAL A 667 10.02 -10.98 -43.66
C VAL A 667 8.52 -11.29 -43.70
N SER A 668 8.05 -11.67 -44.88
CA SER A 668 6.70 -12.17 -45.15
C SER A 668 6.41 -13.50 -44.44
N PRO A 669 5.17 -13.74 -43.96
CA PRO A 669 4.85 -14.95 -43.21
C PRO A 669 4.72 -16.20 -44.11
N GLN A 670 5.54 -17.21 -43.84
CA GLN A 670 5.36 -18.56 -44.40
C GLN A 670 4.22 -19.30 -43.68
N LYS A 671 3.29 -19.84 -44.49
CA LYS A 671 2.15 -20.68 -44.07
C LYS A 671 2.61 -21.96 -43.38
N ILE A 672 2.25 -22.15 -42.11
CA ILE A 672 2.34 -23.45 -41.42
C ILE A 672 1.06 -24.25 -41.72
N LYS A 673 1.24 -25.40 -42.39
CA LYS A 673 0.18 -26.41 -42.63
C LYS A 673 -0.14 -27.15 -41.34
N ARG A 674 -1.42 -27.24 -40.98
CA ARG A 674 -1.95 -28.09 -39.91
C ARG A 674 -1.87 -29.58 -40.30
N PRO A 675 -1.50 -30.50 -39.39
CA PRO A 675 -1.71 -31.94 -39.61
C PRO A 675 -3.17 -32.32 -39.31
N ARG A 676 -3.72 -33.20 -40.16
CA ARG A 676 -5.02 -33.85 -39.96
C ARG A 676 -4.86 -34.98 -38.95
N LEU A 677 -5.73 -35.03 -37.95
CA LEU A 677 -5.91 -36.17 -37.07
C LEU A 677 -6.87 -37.17 -37.74
N SER A 678 -6.42 -38.41 -37.85
CA SER A 678 -7.22 -39.64 -37.89
C SER A 678 -7.20 -40.26 -36.50
#